data_AF-A0A1E3P1Z1-F1
#
_entry.id   AF-A0A1E3P1Z1-F1
#
_cell.length_a   1.000
_cell.length_b   1.000
_cell.length_c   1.000
_cell.angle_alpha   90.00
_cell.angle_beta   90.00
_cell.angle_gamma   90.00
#
_symmetry.space_group_name_H-M   'P 1'
#
loop_
_entity.id
_entity.type
_entity.pdbx_description
1 polymer ?
#
loop_
_entity_poly.entity_id
_entity_poly.type
_entity_poly.pdbx_seq_one_letter_code
_entity_poly.pdbx_strand_id
1 'polypeptide(L)'
;MDEDIVLINKLQVHAITGKDFWNRPFPQPIDVSIKLRTDFNKASSSDDLKYSLNYAVISRNITEYFEKNKHRNFKSLENIANSVSEVVLDEKKGGGDNVEIKVSGKKTEIRAENIEVTINRLKQDGQIHKIPGTVDRLNISSLKLLTLIGVFTFERFKKQFVTIDLDVEYDQAKPFDYYKTIAEVVTYIENANFKTVEALIDSVAQIVTQNDVLQVTAKVEKPNAITYADGVGVQVTRTADHFKHLPKIDAQSVTTTEDYQETFNLPSAEKDHKPTSDDHLVYLAFGSNTGDQIENITAAIDALNSLGDTKVLETSSLYESEPMYYLDQPKFVNGALKLQTSLSPQDLLKKLKEIEYDLLGRVKLIENGPRSIDLDILLYDDLVINEPNLIIPHIRMIERTFVLQPLCELISPQDIHPVTAEPYHNHLAQLYKSSVDHTKQKSNLLQTLVPFHNKYSKYDQSRNLTFDLLTNSHKTRIMGILNTTPDSFSDGGKNASVEVAIKNALQMVNAGVDIIDIGGVSTRPGSVAPSEEEEWNRVVPIVQAIRSHENPLLQNVVISIDTYRSHIALESIKAGADLINDISGGLYDEKMFDVIAETGVPYILNHTRGTPDTMSKLNQYEENSNESVTEYAHPSIPVSEHDETLLKAISRELVVQYKKAISHGVKRWQIITDPGIGFAKNLKQNLAIIRGTPLIKTYSNYDQENKEFGSLAGLPILLGPSRKKFIGTLTNEKDPADRVLSTGAVIMSCIGYQADIVRVHDVEEIKKVVAIGDALYKDLI
;
A
#
# COMPACT_ATOMS: atom_id res chain seq x y z
N MET A 1 29.55 0.41 -53.81
CA MET A 1 29.37 -0.41 -55.03
C MET A 1 28.04 0.01 -55.60
N ASP A 2 28.00 0.34 -56.89
CA ASP A 2 26.74 0.66 -57.56
C ASP A 2 25.88 -0.62 -57.60
N GLU A 3 24.60 -0.52 -57.23
CA GLU A 3 23.66 -1.64 -57.21
C GLU A 3 22.54 -1.39 -58.21
N ASP A 4 22.54 -2.13 -59.32
CA ASP A 4 21.46 -2.14 -60.30
C ASP A 4 20.47 -3.27 -59.97
N ILE A 5 19.18 -2.92 -59.82
CA ILE A 5 18.14 -3.83 -59.31
C ILE A 5 16.95 -3.88 -60.26
N VAL A 6 16.51 -5.10 -60.61
CA VAL A 6 15.19 -5.35 -61.20
C VAL A 6 14.21 -5.77 -60.11
N LEU A 7 13.10 -5.04 -59.99
CA LEU A 7 12.08 -5.23 -58.96
C LEU A 7 10.78 -5.79 -59.56
N ILE A 8 10.25 -6.84 -58.92
CA ILE A 8 8.86 -7.28 -59.09
C ILE A 8 8.19 -7.14 -57.72
N ASN A 9 7.10 -6.39 -57.64
CA ASN A 9 6.44 -6.11 -56.36
C ASN A 9 5.05 -6.76 -56.33
N LYS A 10 4.79 -7.59 -55.31
CA LYS A 10 3.50 -8.25 -55.03
C LYS A 10 2.87 -8.95 -56.25
N LEU A 11 3.66 -9.79 -56.93
CA LEU A 11 3.12 -10.71 -57.92
C LEU A 11 2.24 -11.75 -57.22
N GLN A 12 0.93 -11.69 -57.47
CA GLN A 12 -0.03 -12.59 -56.83
C GLN A 12 -0.04 -13.96 -57.53
N VAL A 13 0.16 -15.02 -56.75
CA VAL A 13 0.11 -16.42 -57.18
C VAL A 13 -0.79 -17.24 -56.26
N HIS A 14 -1.23 -18.42 -56.69
CA HIS A 14 -2.00 -19.33 -55.84
C HIS A 14 -1.15 -20.54 -55.45
N ALA A 15 -1.04 -20.82 -54.15
CA ALA A 15 -0.25 -21.93 -53.63
C ALA A 15 -0.86 -22.54 -52.37
N ILE A 16 -0.54 -23.80 -52.09
CA ILE A 16 -0.97 -24.52 -50.88
C ILE A 16 0.22 -24.54 -49.92
N THR A 17 0.16 -23.83 -48.79
CA THR A 17 1.27 -23.72 -47.81
C THR A 17 1.03 -24.52 -46.53
N GLY A 18 0.04 -25.41 -46.52
CA GLY A 18 -0.39 -26.12 -45.33
C GLY A 18 -1.76 -26.74 -45.52
N LYS A 19 -2.53 -26.82 -44.44
CA LYS A 19 -3.94 -27.23 -44.47
C LYS A 19 -4.79 -26.02 -44.05
N ASP A 20 -5.95 -25.85 -44.67
CA ASP A 20 -6.93 -24.84 -44.29
C ASP A 20 -7.49 -25.10 -42.88
N PHE A 21 -8.33 -24.20 -42.39
CA PHE A 21 -8.98 -24.31 -41.08
C PHE A 21 -9.80 -25.62 -40.89
N TRP A 22 -10.13 -26.30 -41.99
CA TRP A 22 -10.85 -27.58 -42.04
C TRP A 22 -9.92 -28.77 -42.33
N ASN A 23 -8.62 -28.58 -42.19
CA ASN A 23 -7.58 -29.59 -42.41
C ASN A 23 -7.46 -30.06 -43.88
N ARG A 24 -7.92 -29.25 -44.86
CA ARG A 24 -7.90 -29.54 -46.30
C ARG A 24 -6.80 -28.76 -47.02
N PRO A 25 -6.12 -29.33 -48.02
CA PRO A 25 -5.19 -28.59 -48.84
C PRO A 25 -5.95 -27.64 -49.79
N PHE A 26 -6.00 -26.34 -49.47
CA PHE A 26 -6.69 -25.32 -50.26
C PHE A 26 -5.69 -24.28 -50.82
N PRO A 27 -5.72 -23.97 -52.13
CA PRO A 27 -4.87 -22.93 -52.71
C PRO A 27 -5.28 -21.54 -52.23
N GLN A 28 -4.33 -20.76 -51.73
CA GLN A 28 -4.56 -19.40 -51.26
C GLN A 28 -3.73 -18.38 -52.04
N PRO A 29 -4.20 -17.13 -52.17
CA PRO A 29 -3.44 -16.08 -52.81
C PRO A 29 -2.21 -15.72 -51.95
N ILE A 30 -1.04 -15.78 -52.56
CA ILE A 30 0.25 -15.46 -51.98
C ILE A 30 0.87 -14.34 -52.82
N ASP A 31 1.37 -13.31 -52.15
CA ASP A 31 2.07 -12.21 -52.82
C ASP A 31 3.58 -12.51 -52.81
N VAL A 32 4.21 -12.51 -53.99
CA VAL A 32 5.64 -12.75 -54.18
C VAL A 32 6.29 -11.47 -54.68
N SER A 33 7.28 -10.95 -53.95
CA SER A 33 8.10 -9.80 -54.36
C SER A 33 9.55 -10.22 -54.50
N ILE A 34 10.24 -9.68 -55.50
CA ILE A 34 11.55 -10.12 -55.92
C ILE A 34 12.42 -8.90 -56.21
N LYS A 35 13.65 -8.90 -55.69
CA LYS A 35 14.73 -7.98 -56.10
C LYS A 35 15.88 -8.79 -56.68
N LEU A 36 16.13 -8.63 -57.97
CA LEU A 36 17.25 -9.24 -58.67
C LEU A 36 18.35 -8.22 -58.85
N ARG A 37 19.56 -8.56 -58.40
CA ARG A 37 20.75 -7.72 -58.66
C ARG A 37 21.31 -8.07 -60.03
N THR A 38 21.64 -7.04 -60.80
CA THR A 38 22.18 -7.15 -62.17
C THR A 38 23.16 -6.01 -62.43
N ASP A 39 23.68 -5.89 -63.64
CA ASP A 39 24.45 -4.73 -64.14
C ASP A 39 23.76 -4.17 -65.38
N PHE A 40 23.34 -2.90 -65.35
CA PHE A 40 22.66 -2.23 -66.46
C PHE A 40 23.61 -1.51 -67.41
N ASN A 41 24.92 -1.42 -67.13
CA ASN A 41 25.84 -0.57 -67.90
C ASN A 41 25.79 -0.82 -69.41
N LYS A 42 25.72 -2.08 -69.83
CA LYS A 42 25.60 -2.45 -71.25
C LYS A 42 24.20 -2.21 -71.80
N ALA A 43 23.14 -2.51 -71.06
CA ALA A 43 21.77 -2.27 -71.50
C ALA A 43 21.49 -0.77 -71.65
N SER A 44 21.89 0.04 -70.68
CA SER A 44 21.70 1.50 -70.67
C SER A 44 22.48 2.21 -71.78
N SER A 45 23.69 1.73 -72.12
CA SER A 45 24.51 2.33 -73.18
C SER A 45 24.12 1.91 -74.59
N SER A 46 23.50 0.74 -74.76
CA SER A 46 23.09 0.21 -76.07
C SER A 46 21.59 0.29 -76.37
N ASP A 47 20.78 0.64 -75.37
CA ASP A 47 19.30 0.60 -75.41
C ASP A 47 18.77 -0.76 -75.89
N ASP A 48 19.45 -1.85 -75.49
CA ASP A 48 19.11 -3.23 -75.88
C ASP A 48 18.76 -4.07 -74.64
N LEU A 49 17.49 -4.46 -74.57
CA LEU A 49 16.90 -5.33 -73.55
C LEU A 49 17.58 -6.70 -73.44
N LYS A 50 18.32 -7.15 -74.46
CA LYS A 50 19.11 -8.40 -74.42
C LYS A 50 20.16 -8.40 -73.32
N TYR A 51 20.64 -7.22 -72.91
CA TYR A 51 21.65 -7.07 -71.86
C TYR A 51 21.05 -6.75 -70.48
N SER A 52 19.73 -6.86 -70.32
CA SER A 52 19.02 -6.63 -69.05
C SER A 52 18.14 -7.84 -68.69
N LEU A 53 17.73 -7.91 -67.42
CA LEU A 53 16.79 -8.94 -66.96
C LEU A 53 15.36 -8.54 -67.33
N ASN A 54 14.68 -9.37 -68.12
CA ASN A 54 13.31 -9.10 -68.56
C ASN A 54 12.29 -9.49 -67.48
N TYR A 55 11.84 -8.50 -66.71
CA TYR A 55 10.86 -8.68 -65.62
C TYR A 55 9.54 -9.32 -66.08
N ALA A 56 9.11 -9.12 -67.33
CA ALA A 56 7.87 -9.70 -67.85
C ALA A 56 8.02 -11.21 -68.10
N VAL A 57 9.17 -11.65 -68.60
CA VAL A 57 9.50 -13.08 -68.78
C VAL A 57 9.62 -13.77 -67.42
N ILE A 58 10.30 -13.13 -66.47
CA ILE A 58 10.47 -13.64 -65.10
C ILE A 58 9.10 -13.81 -64.42
N SER A 59 8.25 -12.78 -64.46
CA SER A 59 6.91 -12.82 -63.87
C SER A 59 6.04 -13.92 -64.49
N ARG A 60 6.12 -14.11 -65.81
CA ARG A 60 5.41 -15.18 -66.51
C ARG A 60 5.90 -16.56 -66.06
N ASN A 61 7.22 -16.76 -65.98
CA ASN A 61 7.81 -18.05 -65.60
C ASN A 61 7.46 -18.45 -64.16
N ILE A 62 7.38 -17.49 -63.24
CA ILE A 62 6.90 -17.71 -61.87
C ILE A 62 5.43 -18.14 -61.90
N THR A 63 4.58 -17.40 -62.61
CA THR A 63 3.15 -17.71 -62.71
C THR A 63 2.91 -19.10 -63.31
N GLU A 64 3.61 -19.44 -64.40
CA GLU A 64 3.54 -20.77 -65.02
C GLU A 64 4.02 -21.89 -64.08
N TYR A 65 5.03 -21.62 -63.24
CA TYR A 65 5.50 -22.59 -62.26
C TYR A 65 4.42 -22.92 -61.23
N PHE A 66 3.72 -21.93 -60.69
CA PHE A 66 2.63 -22.19 -59.74
C PHE A 66 1.44 -22.89 -60.39
N GLU A 67 1.08 -22.52 -61.63
CA GLU A 67 0.01 -23.20 -62.37
C GLU A 67 0.32 -24.69 -62.60
N LYS A 68 1.56 -25.02 -62.99
CA LYS A 68 2.01 -26.42 -63.14
C LYS A 68 2.03 -27.18 -61.81
N ASN A 69 2.23 -26.47 -60.70
CA ASN A 69 2.33 -27.04 -59.36
C ASN A 69 1.09 -26.77 -58.49
N LYS A 70 -0.07 -26.48 -59.07
CA LYS A 70 -1.29 -26.10 -58.33
C LYS A 70 -1.79 -27.15 -57.31
N HIS A 71 -1.41 -28.42 -57.48
CA HIS A 71 -1.76 -29.52 -56.58
C HIS A 71 -0.68 -29.83 -55.54
N ARG A 72 0.49 -29.18 -55.61
CA ARG A 72 1.61 -29.40 -54.70
C ARG A 72 1.36 -28.63 -53.40
N ASN A 73 1.49 -29.34 -52.26
CA ASN A 73 1.57 -28.69 -50.96
C ASN A 73 3.03 -28.30 -50.67
N PHE A 74 3.30 -27.00 -50.62
CA PHE A 74 4.61 -26.44 -50.33
C PHE A 74 4.95 -26.46 -48.84
N LYS A 75 4.01 -26.79 -47.94
CA LYS A 75 4.16 -26.89 -46.47
C LYS A 75 4.50 -25.60 -45.71
N SER A 76 5.16 -24.63 -46.34
CA SER A 76 5.52 -23.34 -45.72
C SER A 76 5.75 -22.26 -46.78
N LEU A 77 5.67 -20.98 -46.38
CA LEU A 77 6.04 -19.84 -47.23
C LEU A 77 7.54 -19.85 -47.60
N GLU A 78 8.40 -20.36 -46.72
CA GLU A 78 9.83 -20.50 -47.00
C GLU A 78 10.08 -21.46 -48.18
N ASN A 79 9.39 -22.59 -48.23
CA ASN A 79 9.51 -23.52 -49.35
C ASN A 79 9.01 -22.94 -50.67
N ILE A 80 8.02 -22.04 -50.61
CA ILE A 80 7.60 -21.24 -51.77
C ILE A 80 8.73 -20.31 -52.20
N ALA A 81 9.32 -19.56 -51.27
CA ALA A 81 10.42 -18.64 -51.56
C ALA A 81 11.63 -19.38 -52.17
N ASN A 82 12.00 -20.53 -51.60
CA ASN A 82 13.07 -21.38 -52.15
C ASN A 82 12.71 -21.88 -53.56
N SER A 83 11.47 -22.32 -53.80
CA SER A 83 11.01 -22.75 -55.13
C SER A 83 11.04 -21.61 -56.16
N VAL A 84 10.70 -20.38 -55.75
CA VAL A 84 10.81 -19.19 -56.61
C VAL A 84 12.28 -18.88 -56.90
N SER A 85 13.19 -19.06 -55.94
CA SER A 85 14.63 -18.86 -56.17
C SER A 85 15.16 -19.79 -57.26
N GLU A 86 14.71 -21.04 -57.30
CA GLU A 86 15.06 -22.01 -58.35
C GLU A 86 14.59 -21.57 -59.74
N VAL A 87 13.41 -20.95 -59.85
CA VAL A 87 12.87 -20.48 -61.12
C VAL A 87 13.61 -19.25 -61.63
N VAL A 88 13.95 -18.33 -60.73
CA VAL A 88 14.48 -17.01 -61.10
C VAL A 88 16.01 -17.03 -61.31
N LEU A 89 16.72 -17.92 -60.62
CA LEU A 89 18.17 -18.12 -60.80
C LEU A 89 18.51 -19.14 -61.92
N ASP A 90 17.52 -19.78 -62.54
CA ASP A 90 17.71 -20.65 -63.71
C ASP A 90 18.12 -19.81 -64.93
N GLU A 91 19.25 -20.17 -65.57
CA GLU A 91 19.83 -19.45 -66.71
C GLU A 91 18.91 -19.37 -67.93
N LYS A 92 17.99 -20.34 -68.08
CA LYS A 92 17.05 -20.38 -69.20
C LYS A 92 15.71 -19.70 -68.89
N LYS A 93 15.46 -19.36 -67.61
CA LYS A 93 14.14 -18.86 -67.15
C LYS A 93 14.19 -17.51 -66.44
N GLY A 94 15.29 -17.11 -65.81
CA GLY A 94 15.35 -15.84 -65.10
C GLY A 94 16.69 -15.11 -65.21
N GLY A 95 17.81 -15.83 -65.21
CA GLY A 95 19.13 -15.29 -65.57
C GLY A 95 19.80 -14.34 -64.55
N GLY A 96 19.31 -14.26 -63.31
CA GLY A 96 19.97 -13.48 -62.25
C GLY A 96 20.97 -14.30 -61.42
N ASP A 97 21.99 -13.64 -60.86
CA ASP A 97 23.01 -14.28 -60.02
C ASP A 97 22.68 -14.21 -58.52
N ASN A 98 22.01 -13.13 -58.08
CA ASN A 98 21.64 -12.87 -56.70
C ASN A 98 20.18 -12.37 -56.61
N VAL A 99 19.41 -12.92 -55.67
CA VAL A 99 18.00 -12.59 -55.49
C VAL A 99 17.62 -12.45 -54.01
N GLU A 100 16.86 -11.39 -53.69
CA GLU A 100 16.07 -11.27 -52.47
C GLU A 100 14.61 -11.60 -52.83
N ILE A 101 14.00 -12.54 -52.12
CA ILE A 101 12.62 -12.98 -52.35
C ILE A 101 11.83 -12.78 -51.06
N LYS A 102 10.74 -12.04 -51.17
CA LYS A 102 9.77 -11.82 -50.12
C LYS A 102 8.46 -12.51 -50.50
N VAL A 103 8.01 -13.45 -49.67
CA VAL A 103 6.76 -14.19 -49.86
C VAL A 103 5.85 -13.87 -48.69
N SER A 104 4.71 -13.22 -48.95
CA SER A 104 3.73 -12.86 -47.93
C SER A 104 2.39 -13.55 -48.18
N GLY A 105 1.85 -14.14 -47.12
CA GLY A 105 0.52 -14.72 -47.10
C GLY A 105 -0.39 -13.90 -46.17
N LYS A 106 -1.46 -13.35 -46.72
CA LYS A 106 -2.48 -12.66 -45.91
C LYS A 106 -3.40 -13.69 -45.26
N LYS A 107 -3.64 -13.56 -43.95
CA LYS A 107 -4.52 -14.46 -43.18
C LYS A 107 -4.19 -15.96 -43.35
N THR A 108 -2.92 -16.30 -43.53
CA THR A 108 -2.48 -17.71 -43.57
C THR A 108 -2.56 -18.39 -42.21
N GLU A 109 -2.56 -17.60 -41.14
CA GLU A 109 -2.86 -18.00 -39.77
C GLU A 109 -4.11 -17.25 -39.31
N ILE A 110 -5.04 -17.91 -38.61
CA ILE A 110 -6.35 -17.30 -38.28
C ILE A 110 -6.21 -16.11 -37.33
N ARG A 111 -5.15 -16.12 -36.52
CA ARG A 111 -4.87 -15.10 -35.50
C ARG A 111 -3.96 -13.98 -35.99
N ALA A 112 -3.31 -14.10 -37.15
CA ALA A 112 -2.37 -13.10 -37.67
C ALA A 112 -2.89 -12.44 -38.95
N GLU A 113 -2.61 -11.15 -39.14
CA GLU A 113 -3.05 -10.44 -40.35
C GLU A 113 -2.20 -10.81 -41.56
N ASN A 114 -0.88 -10.95 -41.33
CA ASN A 114 0.09 -11.24 -42.38
C ASN A 114 1.24 -12.08 -41.81
N ILE A 115 1.69 -13.07 -42.58
CA ILE A 115 2.96 -13.76 -42.35
C ILE A 115 3.81 -13.58 -43.60
N GLU A 116 5.06 -13.19 -43.42
CA GLU A 116 5.97 -12.87 -44.49
C GLU A 116 7.35 -13.46 -44.25
N VAL A 117 7.89 -14.13 -45.27
CA VAL A 117 9.25 -14.69 -45.24
C VAL A 117 10.09 -13.96 -46.27
N THR A 118 11.26 -13.48 -45.85
CA THR A 118 12.27 -12.88 -46.74
C THR A 118 13.52 -13.74 -46.73
N ILE A 119 13.96 -14.17 -47.91
CA ILE A 119 15.18 -14.96 -48.10
C ILE A 119 16.12 -14.31 -49.10
N ASN A 120 17.41 -14.56 -48.93
CA ASN A 120 18.48 -14.11 -49.84
C ASN A 120 19.24 -15.30 -50.41
N ARG A 121 19.30 -15.42 -51.75
CA ARG A 121 19.90 -16.55 -52.44
C ARG A 121 20.82 -16.09 -53.57
N LEU A 122 21.93 -16.80 -53.76
CA LEU A 122 22.84 -16.68 -54.91
C LEU A 122 22.97 -18.00 -55.63
N LYS A 123 23.34 -17.96 -56.90
CA LYS A 123 23.73 -19.15 -57.65
C LYS A 123 25.24 -19.15 -57.88
N GLN A 124 25.92 -20.22 -57.45
CA GLN A 124 27.35 -20.44 -57.66
C GLN A 124 27.56 -21.92 -58.02
N ASP A 125 28.41 -22.21 -59.01
CA ASP A 125 28.73 -23.57 -59.47
C ASP A 125 27.50 -24.44 -59.83
N GLY A 126 26.44 -23.80 -60.33
CA GLY A 126 25.18 -24.48 -60.70
C GLY A 126 24.27 -24.85 -59.53
N GLN A 127 24.65 -24.55 -58.29
CA GLN A 127 23.85 -24.74 -57.09
C GLN A 127 23.41 -23.40 -56.48
N ILE A 128 22.29 -23.42 -55.77
CA ILE A 128 21.76 -22.24 -55.08
C ILE A 128 22.24 -22.28 -53.64
N HIS A 129 22.90 -21.19 -53.23
CA HIS A 129 23.45 -21.02 -51.89
C HIS A 129 22.85 -19.77 -51.23
N LYS A 130 22.90 -19.74 -49.90
CA LYS A 130 22.63 -18.52 -49.13
C LYS A 130 23.76 -17.52 -49.38
N ILE A 131 23.43 -16.23 -49.47
CA ILE A 131 24.44 -15.18 -49.63
C ILE A 131 25.24 -15.08 -48.31
N PRO A 132 26.58 -15.26 -48.31
CA PRO A 132 27.39 -15.15 -47.10
C PRO A 132 27.15 -13.81 -46.38
N GLY A 133 26.88 -13.88 -45.07
CA GLY A 133 26.60 -12.70 -44.25
C GLY A 133 25.15 -12.19 -44.27
N THR A 134 24.24 -12.82 -45.03
CA THR A 134 22.79 -12.53 -44.97
C THR A 134 22.08 -13.45 -43.99
N VAL A 135 20.91 -13.03 -43.50
CA VAL A 135 20.00 -13.83 -42.66
C VAL A 135 18.65 -13.94 -43.33
N ASP A 136 17.94 -15.04 -43.09
CA ASP A 136 16.56 -15.16 -43.50
C ASP A 136 15.68 -14.58 -42.38
N ARG A 137 14.59 -13.89 -42.78
CA ARG A 137 13.71 -13.18 -41.85
C ARG A 137 12.28 -13.66 -41.98
N LEU A 138 11.61 -13.84 -40.84
CA LEU A 138 10.18 -14.07 -40.76
C LEU A 138 9.52 -12.90 -40.02
N ASN A 139 8.55 -12.27 -40.66
CA ASN A 139 7.69 -11.28 -40.04
C ASN A 139 6.27 -11.85 -39.84
N ILE A 140 5.78 -11.79 -38.61
CA ILE A 140 4.39 -12.08 -38.26
C ILE A 140 3.78 -10.76 -37.78
N SER A 141 2.78 -10.26 -38.51
CA SER A 141 2.15 -8.98 -38.20
C SER A 141 0.79 -9.18 -37.53
N SER A 142 0.57 -8.44 -36.45
CA SER A 142 -0.70 -8.32 -35.73
C SER A 142 -1.30 -9.66 -35.31
N LEU A 143 -0.51 -10.49 -34.62
CA LEU A 143 -0.97 -11.69 -33.95
C LEU A 143 -1.91 -11.30 -32.79
N LYS A 144 -3.21 -11.56 -32.95
CA LYS A 144 -4.26 -11.19 -31.99
C LYS A 144 -4.39 -12.25 -30.90
N LEU A 145 -4.21 -11.82 -29.66
CA LEU A 145 -4.28 -12.65 -28.46
C LEU A 145 -5.24 -12.03 -27.44
N LEU A 146 -5.86 -12.88 -26.62
CA LEU A 146 -6.78 -12.46 -25.56
C LEU A 146 -6.20 -12.88 -24.19
N THR A 147 -5.75 -11.90 -23.39
CA THR A 147 -5.08 -12.17 -22.10
C THR A 147 -5.46 -11.15 -21.02
N LEU A 148 -5.21 -11.47 -19.76
CA LEU A 148 -5.35 -10.54 -18.63
C LEU A 148 -4.09 -9.69 -18.52
N ILE A 149 -4.21 -8.39 -18.84
CA ILE A 149 -3.08 -7.45 -18.91
C ILE A 149 -3.45 -6.06 -18.38
N GLY A 150 -2.71 -5.59 -17.37
CA GLY A 150 -2.87 -4.23 -16.85
C GLY A 150 -2.56 -4.09 -15.36
N VAL A 151 -2.49 -2.83 -14.92
CA VAL A 151 -2.27 -2.46 -13.51
C VAL A 151 -3.55 -1.97 -12.85
N PHE A 152 -4.50 -1.42 -13.61
CA PHE A 152 -5.74 -0.91 -13.05
C PHE A 152 -6.75 -2.03 -12.78
N THR A 153 -7.53 -1.86 -11.71
CA THR A 153 -8.51 -2.86 -11.23
C THR A 153 -9.49 -3.30 -12.32
N PHE A 154 -9.97 -2.37 -13.16
CA PHE A 154 -10.89 -2.69 -14.26
C PHE A 154 -10.25 -3.51 -15.40
N GLU A 155 -8.95 -3.36 -15.63
CA GLU A 155 -8.19 -4.11 -16.64
C GLU A 155 -7.98 -5.57 -16.22
N ARG A 156 -8.11 -5.85 -14.92
CA ARG A 156 -7.89 -7.17 -14.33
C ARG A 156 -9.14 -8.00 -14.15
N PHE A 157 -10.32 -7.42 -14.43
CA PHE A 157 -11.59 -8.14 -14.43
C PHE A 157 -11.93 -8.82 -15.76
N LYS A 158 -11.31 -8.41 -16.87
CA LYS A 158 -11.64 -8.92 -18.21
C LYS A 158 -10.37 -9.13 -19.03
N LYS A 159 -10.30 -10.27 -19.73
CA LYS A 159 -9.28 -10.45 -20.76
C LYS A 159 -9.44 -9.37 -21.83
N GLN A 160 -8.33 -8.86 -22.31
CA GLN A 160 -8.25 -7.79 -23.29
C GLN A 160 -7.48 -8.27 -24.51
N PHE A 161 -7.85 -7.73 -25.68
CA PHE A 161 -7.10 -7.99 -26.90
C PHE A 161 -5.75 -7.30 -26.84
N VAL A 162 -4.71 -8.00 -27.23
CA VAL A 162 -3.39 -7.45 -27.54
C VAL A 162 -2.97 -7.94 -28.93
N THR A 163 -2.22 -7.10 -29.64
CA THR A 163 -1.61 -7.44 -30.92
C THR A 163 -0.10 -7.57 -30.75
N ILE A 164 0.46 -8.66 -31.26
CA ILE A 164 1.90 -8.91 -31.23
C ILE A 164 2.46 -8.92 -32.65
N ASP A 165 3.51 -8.14 -32.89
CA ASP A 165 4.33 -8.25 -34.09
C ASP A 165 5.65 -8.96 -33.73
N LEU A 166 6.07 -9.91 -34.57
CA LEU A 166 7.32 -10.63 -34.43
C LEU A 166 8.16 -10.47 -35.70
N ASP A 167 9.40 -10.02 -35.57
CA ASP A 167 10.43 -10.05 -36.61
C ASP A 167 11.57 -10.96 -36.15
N VAL A 168 11.69 -12.12 -36.80
CA VAL A 168 12.56 -13.21 -36.38
C VAL A 168 13.64 -13.42 -37.42
N GLU A 169 14.90 -13.32 -36.98
CA GLU A 169 16.07 -13.69 -37.78
C GLU A 169 16.51 -15.11 -37.42
N TYR A 170 16.63 -15.98 -38.42
CA TYR A 170 16.99 -17.39 -38.20
C TYR A 170 17.99 -17.90 -39.24
N ASP A 171 18.67 -19.00 -38.90
CA ASP A 171 19.60 -19.67 -39.79
C ASP A 171 19.00 -20.95 -40.38
N GLN A 172 19.23 -21.16 -41.68
CA GLN A 172 18.59 -22.22 -42.44
C GLN A 172 19.16 -23.62 -42.15
N ALA A 173 20.29 -23.71 -41.44
CA ALA A 173 20.86 -24.98 -41.01
C ALA A 173 19.91 -25.78 -40.11
N LYS A 174 18.91 -25.12 -39.50
CA LYS A 174 17.82 -25.72 -38.74
C LYS A 174 16.47 -25.22 -39.26
N PRO A 175 15.50 -26.11 -39.57
CA PRO A 175 14.17 -25.66 -39.98
C PRO A 175 13.46 -24.95 -38.81
N PHE A 176 13.00 -23.71 -39.05
CA PHE A 176 12.22 -22.94 -38.08
C PHE A 176 10.71 -23.19 -38.28
N ASP A 177 10.06 -23.83 -37.30
CA ASP A 177 8.62 -24.06 -37.33
C ASP A 177 7.87 -22.91 -36.64
N TYR A 178 7.49 -21.92 -37.45
CA TYR A 178 6.76 -20.76 -36.95
C TYR A 178 5.32 -21.09 -36.55
N TYR A 179 4.68 -22.13 -37.09
CA TYR A 179 3.34 -22.52 -36.63
C TYR A 179 3.39 -23.09 -35.21
N LYS A 180 4.38 -23.95 -34.93
CA LYS A 180 4.63 -24.44 -33.57
C LYS A 180 4.94 -23.29 -32.61
N THR A 181 5.82 -22.37 -33.01
CA THR A 181 6.21 -21.23 -32.17
C THR A 181 5.02 -20.31 -31.88
N ILE A 182 4.18 -20.01 -32.89
CA ILE A 182 2.94 -19.25 -32.69
C ILE A 182 2.01 -19.98 -31.70
N ALA A 183 1.85 -21.29 -31.83
CA ALA A 183 0.99 -22.07 -30.92
C ALA A 183 1.51 -22.03 -29.47
N GLU A 184 2.82 -22.12 -29.25
CA GLU A 184 3.43 -21.99 -27.92
C GLU A 184 3.20 -20.59 -27.32
N VAL A 185 3.40 -19.53 -28.12
CA VAL A 185 3.14 -18.15 -27.70
C VAL A 185 1.67 -17.95 -27.35
N VAL A 186 0.74 -18.38 -28.22
CA VAL A 186 -0.71 -18.27 -27.97
C VAL A 186 -1.08 -18.99 -26.68
N THR A 187 -0.64 -20.23 -26.53
CA THR A 187 -1.00 -21.07 -25.37
C THR A 187 -0.48 -20.46 -24.08
N TYR A 188 0.76 -19.98 -24.05
CA TYR A 188 1.32 -19.38 -22.84
C TYR A 188 0.64 -18.06 -22.50
N ILE A 189 0.51 -17.14 -23.47
CA ILE A 189 0.04 -15.78 -23.20
C ILE A 189 -1.44 -15.73 -22.84
N GLU A 190 -2.29 -16.54 -23.47
CA GLU A 190 -3.74 -16.52 -23.16
C GLU A 190 -4.08 -17.17 -21.81
N ASN A 191 -3.16 -17.96 -21.26
CA ASN A 191 -3.31 -18.62 -19.96
C ASN A 191 -2.47 -17.98 -18.84
N ALA A 192 -1.54 -17.09 -19.17
CA ALA A 192 -0.73 -16.33 -18.20
C ALA A 192 -1.40 -15.00 -17.82
N ASN A 193 -1.04 -14.49 -16.63
CA ASN A 193 -1.52 -13.22 -16.10
C ASN A 193 -0.37 -12.21 -16.07
N PHE A 194 -0.45 -11.14 -16.86
CA PHE A 194 0.60 -10.13 -16.93
C PHE A 194 0.16 -8.82 -16.25
N LYS A 195 1.05 -8.25 -15.44
CA LYS A 195 0.84 -6.89 -14.88
C LYS A 195 1.23 -5.82 -15.91
N THR A 196 2.33 -6.05 -16.63
CA THR A 196 2.94 -5.07 -17.52
C THR A 196 3.13 -5.65 -18.92
N VAL A 197 3.06 -4.79 -19.94
CA VAL A 197 3.25 -5.21 -21.35
C VAL A 197 4.71 -5.58 -21.63
N GLU A 198 5.63 -5.06 -20.82
CA GLU A 198 7.06 -5.36 -20.82
C GLU A 198 7.32 -6.82 -20.42
N ALA A 199 6.72 -7.29 -19.33
CA ALA A 199 6.88 -8.68 -18.89
C ALA A 199 6.25 -9.66 -19.90
N LEU A 200 5.11 -9.27 -20.49
CA LEU A 200 4.46 -10.01 -21.55
C LEU A 200 5.40 -10.18 -22.75
N ILE A 201 5.94 -9.09 -23.28
CA ILE A 201 6.73 -9.15 -24.51
C ILE A 201 8.10 -9.81 -24.31
N ASP A 202 8.70 -9.68 -23.13
CA ASP A 202 9.97 -10.36 -22.81
C ASP A 202 9.77 -11.87 -22.70
N SER A 203 8.63 -12.32 -22.16
CA SER A 203 8.25 -13.75 -22.15
C SER A 203 8.02 -14.31 -23.55
N VAL A 204 7.40 -13.52 -24.44
CA VAL A 204 7.25 -13.88 -25.87
C VAL A 204 8.61 -14.02 -26.54
N ALA A 205 9.52 -13.07 -26.32
CA ALA A 205 10.87 -13.14 -26.85
C ALA A 205 11.63 -14.37 -26.33
N GLN A 206 11.43 -14.77 -25.07
CA GLN A 206 11.99 -15.98 -24.51
C GLN A 206 11.46 -17.24 -25.22
N ILE A 207 10.14 -17.37 -25.40
CA ILE A 207 9.54 -18.53 -26.09
C ILE A 207 10.05 -18.64 -27.54
N VAL A 208 10.14 -17.52 -28.26
CA VAL A 208 10.64 -17.53 -29.64
C VAL A 208 12.13 -17.92 -29.70
N THR A 209 12.95 -17.39 -28.77
CA THR A 209 14.38 -17.72 -28.71
C THR A 209 14.68 -19.15 -28.29
N GLN A 210 13.73 -19.85 -27.65
CA GLN A 210 13.84 -21.30 -27.36
C GLN A 210 13.76 -22.19 -28.60
N ASN A 211 13.25 -21.67 -29.72
CA ASN A 211 13.05 -22.42 -30.97
C ASN A 211 14.19 -22.19 -32.00
N ASP A 212 15.44 -22.07 -31.52
CA ASP A 212 16.66 -22.04 -32.34
C ASP A 212 16.76 -20.86 -33.36
N VAL A 213 16.36 -19.64 -32.94
CA VAL A 213 16.50 -18.41 -33.75
C VAL A 213 17.74 -17.61 -33.35
N LEU A 214 18.25 -16.76 -34.25
CA LEU A 214 19.41 -15.89 -33.99
C LEU A 214 19.00 -14.69 -33.13
N GLN A 215 17.92 -14.02 -33.52
CA GLN A 215 17.40 -12.83 -32.88
C GLN A 215 15.89 -12.74 -33.12
N VAL A 216 15.16 -12.20 -32.14
CA VAL A 216 13.76 -11.81 -32.30
C VAL A 216 13.58 -10.37 -31.86
N THR A 217 12.88 -9.60 -32.67
CA THR A 217 12.26 -8.33 -32.26
C THR A 217 10.77 -8.56 -32.09
N ALA A 218 10.29 -8.41 -30.86
CA ALA A 218 8.90 -8.61 -30.50
C ALA A 218 8.30 -7.28 -30.04
N LYS A 219 7.14 -6.93 -30.58
CA LYS A 219 6.40 -5.72 -30.24
C LYS A 219 4.99 -6.10 -29.80
N VAL A 220 4.52 -5.54 -28.70
CA VAL A 220 3.14 -5.70 -28.24
C VAL A 220 2.45 -4.34 -28.28
N GLU A 221 1.21 -4.32 -28.76
CA GLU A 221 0.32 -3.18 -28.68
C GLU A 221 -0.97 -3.57 -27.98
N LYS A 222 -1.42 -2.68 -27.09
CA LYS A 222 -2.71 -2.76 -26.44
C LYS A 222 -3.67 -1.78 -27.14
N PRO A 223 -4.54 -2.27 -28.04
CA PRO A 223 -5.53 -1.43 -28.69
C PRO A 223 -6.48 -0.83 -27.65
N ASN A 224 -6.78 0.46 -27.77
CA ASN A 224 -7.68 1.21 -26.87
C ASN A 224 -7.20 1.37 -25.42
N ALA A 225 -5.89 1.26 -25.14
CA ALA A 225 -5.36 1.50 -23.79
C ALA A 225 -5.59 2.94 -23.29
N ILE A 226 -5.59 3.91 -24.22
CA ILE A 226 -5.77 5.33 -23.92
C ILE A 226 -6.82 5.90 -24.88
N THR A 227 -7.78 6.67 -24.35
CA THR A 227 -8.79 7.35 -25.17
C THR A 227 -8.10 8.27 -26.17
N TYR A 228 -8.50 8.20 -27.45
CA TYR A 228 -7.93 8.97 -28.57
C TYR A 228 -6.55 8.53 -29.08
N ALA A 229 -6.05 7.35 -28.69
CA ALA A 229 -4.89 6.71 -29.31
C ALA A 229 -5.29 5.37 -29.95
N ASP A 230 -4.76 5.06 -31.13
CA ASP A 230 -5.02 3.80 -31.84
C ASP A 230 -4.49 2.58 -31.06
N GLY A 231 -3.40 2.77 -30.30
CA GLY A 231 -2.82 1.77 -29.41
C GLY A 231 -1.58 2.30 -28.69
N VAL A 232 -1.22 1.66 -27.57
CA VAL A 232 0.04 1.92 -26.85
C VAL A 232 0.80 0.61 -26.73
N GLY A 233 2.11 0.64 -26.94
CA GLY A 233 2.90 -0.58 -27.04
C GLY A 233 4.38 -0.39 -26.72
N VAL A 234 5.04 -1.53 -26.52
CA VAL A 234 6.48 -1.63 -26.25
C VAL A 234 7.12 -2.63 -27.21
N GLN A 235 8.41 -2.45 -27.50
CA GLN A 235 9.17 -3.31 -28.38
C GLN A 235 10.49 -3.71 -27.71
N VAL A 236 10.88 -4.97 -27.86
CA VAL A 236 12.16 -5.51 -27.39
C VAL A 236 12.85 -6.30 -28.48
N THR A 237 14.18 -6.27 -28.50
CA THR A 237 15.01 -7.14 -29.34
C THR A 237 15.90 -7.99 -28.44
N ARG A 238 15.89 -9.31 -28.64
CA ARG A 238 16.57 -10.30 -27.79
C ARG A 238 17.22 -11.41 -28.59
N THR A 239 18.26 -12.01 -28.01
CA THR A 239 18.91 -13.23 -28.49
C THR A 239 18.81 -14.31 -27.41
N ALA A 240 19.04 -15.58 -27.78
CA ALA A 240 19.00 -16.69 -26.83
C ALA A 240 19.97 -16.52 -25.63
N ASP A 241 21.07 -15.79 -25.82
CA ASP A 241 22.05 -15.51 -24.76
C ASP A 241 21.46 -14.71 -23.59
N HIS A 242 20.48 -13.84 -23.86
CA HIS A 242 19.83 -13.03 -22.83
C HIS A 242 19.14 -13.91 -21.78
N PHE A 243 18.58 -15.05 -22.20
CA PHE A 243 17.76 -15.91 -21.33
C PHE A 243 18.52 -17.10 -20.74
N LYS A 244 19.84 -17.22 -20.96
CA LYS A 244 20.66 -18.36 -20.50
C LYS A 244 20.61 -18.63 -18.98
N HIS A 245 20.34 -17.61 -18.19
CA HIS A 245 20.31 -17.68 -16.72
C HIS A 245 18.89 -17.91 -16.17
N LEU A 246 17.88 -17.98 -17.02
CA LEU A 246 16.47 -18.14 -16.64
C LEU A 246 15.99 -19.57 -16.97
N PRO A 247 15.04 -20.11 -16.19
CA PRO A 247 14.41 -21.38 -16.53
C PRO A 247 13.65 -21.28 -17.85
N LYS A 248 13.61 -22.38 -18.61
CA LYS A 248 12.83 -22.45 -19.86
C LYS A 248 11.33 -22.35 -19.54
N ILE A 249 10.59 -21.63 -20.38
CA ILE A 249 9.13 -21.56 -20.30
C ILE A 249 8.53 -22.79 -20.97
N ASP A 250 7.71 -23.54 -20.22
CA ASP A 250 6.88 -24.63 -20.73
C ASP A 250 5.44 -24.15 -20.96
N ALA A 251 5.08 -23.97 -22.23
CA ALA A 251 3.76 -23.49 -22.64
C ALA A 251 2.62 -24.46 -22.29
N GLN A 252 2.88 -25.76 -22.09
CA GLN A 252 1.83 -26.76 -21.82
C GLN A 252 1.47 -26.88 -20.33
N SER A 253 2.35 -26.41 -19.44
CA SER A 253 2.15 -26.45 -17.99
C SER A 253 1.01 -25.55 -17.48
N VAL A 254 0.41 -24.71 -18.34
CA VAL A 254 -0.59 -23.69 -17.99
C VAL A 254 -2.04 -24.11 -18.33
N THR A 255 -2.30 -25.41 -18.56
CA THR A 255 -3.65 -25.89 -18.91
C THR A 255 -4.59 -25.89 -17.70
N THR A 256 -5.51 -24.92 -17.64
CA THR A 256 -6.72 -25.00 -16.82
C THR A 256 -7.85 -25.59 -17.67
N THR A 257 -8.34 -26.75 -17.26
CA THR A 257 -9.53 -27.41 -17.81
C THR A 257 -10.77 -26.78 -17.20
N GLU A 258 -11.47 -25.89 -17.90
CA GLU A 258 -12.88 -25.58 -17.56
C GLU A 258 -13.71 -25.30 -18.81
N ASP A 259 -14.80 -26.07 -18.96
CA ASP A 259 -15.92 -25.79 -19.84
C ASP A 259 -16.60 -24.48 -19.38
N TYR A 260 -16.59 -23.47 -20.25
CA TYR A 260 -17.22 -22.17 -20.01
C TYR A 260 -18.76 -22.31 -19.94
N GLN A 261 -19.33 -22.29 -18.74
CA GLN A 261 -20.72 -21.89 -18.53
C GLN A 261 -20.81 -20.39 -18.21
N GLU A 262 -21.83 -19.73 -18.76
CA GLU A 262 -22.09 -18.29 -18.72
C GLU A 262 -22.42 -17.76 -17.31
N THR A 263 -21.43 -17.68 -16.42
CA THR A 263 -21.48 -16.81 -15.22
C THR A 263 -20.07 -16.35 -14.86
N PHE A 264 -19.91 -15.05 -14.64
CA PHE A 264 -18.66 -14.33 -14.43
C PHE A 264 -17.99 -14.74 -13.10
N ASN A 265 -16.84 -15.43 -13.17
CA ASN A 265 -15.97 -15.75 -12.03
C ASN A 265 -14.58 -15.11 -12.24
N LEU A 266 -14.04 -14.49 -11.18
CA LEU A 266 -12.61 -14.18 -11.10
C LEU A 266 -11.83 -15.51 -11.10
N PRO A 267 -10.62 -15.56 -11.68
CA PRO A 267 -9.80 -16.77 -11.67
C PRO A 267 -9.51 -17.18 -10.22
N SER A 268 -10.14 -18.26 -9.79
CA SER A 268 -9.78 -18.98 -8.56
C SER A 268 -8.41 -19.59 -8.77
N ALA A 269 -7.46 -19.26 -7.89
CA ALA A 269 -6.32 -20.14 -7.71
C ALA A 269 -6.85 -21.35 -6.93
N GLU A 270 -7.32 -22.38 -7.63
CA GLU A 270 -7.42 -23.71 -7.03
C GLU A 270 -6.01 -24.23 -6.77
N LYS A 271 -5.49 -23.87 -5.59
CA LYS A 271 -4.72 -24.82 -4.81
C LYS A 271 -5.46 -24.93 -3.49
N ASP A 272 -5.87 -26.15 -3.15
CA ASP A 272 -6.04 -26.57 -1.76
C ASP A 272 -4.76 -26.17 -1.00
N HIS A 273 -4.72 -24.94 -0.51
CA HIS A 273 -3.73 -24.51 0.47
C HIS A 273 -4.16 -25.18 1.76
N LYS A 274 -3.79 -26.46 1.90
CA LYS A 274 -3.52 -26.97 3.25
C LYS A 274 -2.47 -26.03 3.82
N PRO A 275 -2.77 -25.35 4.93
CA PRO A 275 -1.90 -24.34 5.46
C PRO A 275 -0.55 -24.94 5.81
N THR A 276 0.52 -24.30 5.35
CA THR A 276 1.91 -24.72 5.58
C THR A 276 2.42 -24.32 6.98
N SER A 277 1.58 -23.65 7.77
CA SER A 277 1.82 -23.08 9.09
C SER A 277 0.59 -23.34 9.96
N ASP A 278 0.77 -23.74 11.21
CA ASP A 278 -0.34 -23.90 12.17
C ASP A 278 -0.95 -22.55 12.63
N ASP A 279 -0.29 -21.42 12.30
CA ASP A 279 -0.74 -20.07 12.63
C ASP A 279 -0.82 -19.17 11.38
N HIS A 280 -1.97 -18.51 11.22
CA HIS A 280 -2.31 -17.55 10.16
C HIS A 280 -2.42 -16.14 10.68
N LEU A 281 -2.09 -15.16 9.82
CA LEU A 281 -2.27 -13.76 10.10
C LEU A 281 -3.48 -13.20 9.37
N VAL A 282 -4.42 -12.63 10.12
CA VAL A 282 -5.70 -12.15 9.61
C VAL A 282 -5.92 -10.71 10.05
N TYR A 283 -6.47 -9.90 9.16
CA TYR A 283 -6.88 -8.54 9.47
C TYR A 283 -8.40 -8.46 9.41
N LEU A 284 -9.03 -8.06 10.51
CA LEU A 284 -10.49 -7.92 10.61
C LEU A 284 -10.85 -6.44 10.71
N ALA A 285 -11.91 -6.01 10.03
CA ALA A 285 -12.59 -4.75 10.32
C ALA A 285 -13.67 -5.00 11.38
N PHE A 286 -13.89 -4.02 12.25
CA PHE A 286 -15.03 -4.00 13.16
C PHE A 286 -15.79 -2.69 13.08
N GLY A 287 -17.10 -2.73 13.34
CA GLY A 287 -17.95 -1.53 13.34
C GLY A 287 -19.18 -1.67 14.23
N SER A 288 -19.50 -0.62 14.99
CA SER A 288 -20.67 -0.55 15.87
C SER A 288 -21.37 0.82 15.77
N ASN A 289 -22.70 0.86 15.71
CA ASN A 289 -23.48 2.11 15.74
C ASN A 289 -24.74 2.09 16.61
N THR A 290 -24.88 1.09 17.47
CA THR A 290 -26.02 0.98 18.40
C THR A 290 -25.54 0.56 19.78
N GLY A 291 -26.30 0.96 20.82
CA GLY A 291 -25.92 0.69 22.21
C GLY A 291 -24.63 1.38 22.62
N ASP A 292 -23.89 0.78 23.55
CA ASP A 292 -22.54 1.21 23.91
C ASP A 292 -21.53 0.64 22.92
N GLN A 293 -21.10 1.48 21.97
CA GLN A 293 -20.22 1.07 20.88
C GLN A 293 -18.86 0.56 21.38
N ILE A 294 -18.32 1.15 22.46
CA ILE A 294 -16.99 0.78 22.99
C ILE A 294 -17.06 -0.55 23.73
N GLU A 295 -18.11 -0.75 24.52
CA GLU A 295 -18.35 -2.02 25.21
C GLU A 295 -18.58 -3.15 24.20
N ASN A 296 -19.39 -2.92 23.15
CA ASN A 296 -19.61 -3.90 22.09
C ASN A 296 -18.32 -4.33 21.39
N ILE A 297 -17.44 -3.37 21.07
CA ILE A 297 -16.14 -3.64 20.43
C ILE A 297 -15.21 -4.40 21.39
N THR A 298 -15.14 -3.98 22.65
CA THR A 298 -14.29 -4.62 23.67
C THR A 298 -14.75 -6.06 23.93
N ALA A 299 -16.05 -6.28 24.09
CA ALA A 299 -16.63 -7.61 24.26
C ALA A 299 -16.39 -8.53 23.05
N ALA A 300 -16.43 -7.99 21.82
CA ALA A 300 -16.10 -8.76 20.62
C ALA A 300 -14.64 -9.22 20.60
N ILE A 301 -13.70 -8.36 21.03
CA ILE A 301 -12.28 -8.69 21.14
C ILE A 301 -12.04 -9.74 22.22
N ASP A 302 -12.70 -9.61 23.37
CA ASP A 302 -12.60 -10.60 24.46
C ASP A 302 -13.17 -11.95 24.05
N ALA A 303 -14.27 -11.95 23.29
CA ALA A 303 -14.86 -13.16 22.72
C ALA A 303 -13.89 -13.86 21.75
N LEU A 304 -13.23 -13.11 20.86
CA LEU A 304 -12.21 -13.65 19.96
C LEU A 304 -11.07 -14.32 20.75
N ASN A 305 -10.49 -13.61 21.72
CA ASN A 305 -9.42 -14.16 22.55
C ASN A 305 -9.86 -15.39 23.37
N SER A 306 -11.15 -15.52 23.68
CA SER A 306 -11.72 -16.65 24.42
C SER A 306 -11.97 -17.90 23.57
N LEU A 307 -11.86 -17.82 22.24
CA LEU A 307 -12.06 -18.98 21.35
C LEU A 307 -10.95 -20.03 21.46
N GLY A 308 -9.78 -19.69 22.03
CA GLY A 308 -8.62 -20.59 22.16
C GLY A 308 -7.80 -20.76 20.89
N ASP A 309 -8.45 -20.78 19.71
CA ASP A 309 -7.80 -20.88 18.40
C ASP A 309 -7.47 -19.51 17.78
N THR A 310 -7.71 -18.41 18.51
CA THR A 310 -7.44 -17.05 18.03
C THR A 310 -6.81 -16.18 19.11
N LYS A 311 -5.96 -15.24 18.67
CA LYS A 311 -5.30 -14.26 19.54
C LYS A 311 -5.22 -12.91 18.84
N VAL A 312 -5.84 -11.88 19.41
CA VAL A 312 -5.72 -10.50 18.93
C VAL A 312 -4.33 -9.97 19.30
N LEU A 313 -3.54 -9.64 18.28
CA LEU A 313 -2.17 -9.16 18.43
C LEU A 313 -2.12 -7.64 18.60
N GLU A 314 -2.92 -6.91 17.85
CA GLU A 314 -2.90 -5.43 17.83
C GLU A 314 -4.24 -4.90 17.32
N THR A 315 -4.63 -3.71 17.77
CA THR A 315 -5.81 -3.00 17.27
C THR A 315 -5.38 -1.71 16.60
N SER A 316 -6.19 -1.21 15.67
CA SER A 316 -6.10 0.16 15.18
C SER A 316 -6.58 1.16 16.24
N SER A 317 -6.52 2.44 15.92
CA SER A 317 -7.27 3.49 16.59
C SER A 317 -8.77 3.29 16.33
N LEU A 318 -9.62 3.89 17.17
CA LEU A 318 -11.06 3.95 16.93
C LEU A 318 -11.38 5.18 16.09
N TYR A 319 -12.26 5.02 15.10
CA TYR A 319 -12.68 6.09 14.21
C TYR A 319 -14.20 6.24 14.18
N GLU A 320 -14.69 7.43 14.53
CA GLU A 320 -16.07 7.82 14.27
C GLU A 320 -16.23 8.20 12.79
N SER A 321 -17.24 7.63 12.12
CA SER A 321 -17.54 7.90 10.71
C SER A 321 -19.02 8.14 10.45
N GLU A 322 -19.31 8.95 9.43
CA GLU A 322 -20.66 9.11 8.90
C GLU A 322 -21.14 7.81 8.24
N PRO A 323 -22.42 7.43 8.43
CA PRO A 323 -22.97 6.23 7.80
C PRO A 323 -22.82 6.22 6.28
N MET A 324 -22.53 5.04 5.73
CA MET A 324 -22.45 4.80 4.30
C MET A 324 -23.65 3.94 3.83
N TYR A 325 -24.17 4.25 2.65
CA TYR A 325 -25.32 3.64 1.96
C TYR A 325 -26.70 3.88 2.60
N TYR A 326 -26.82 3.73 3.92
CA TYR A 326 -28.02 4.07 4.66
C TYR A 326 -27.74 5.29 5.54
N LEU A 327 -28.19 6.46 5.13
CA LEU A 327 -27.76 7.74 5.71
C LEU A 327 -28.53 8.17 6.98
N ASP A 328 -29.70 7.56 7.22
CA ASP A 328 -30.57 7.87 8.36
C ASP A 328 -30.37 6.86 9.50
N GLN A 329 -29.16 6.88 10.07
CA GLN A 329 -28.76 6.06 11.22
C GLN A 329 -27.68 6.76 12.06
N PRO A 330 -27.42 6.30 13.30
CA PRO A 330 -26.32 6.83 14.10
C PRO A 330 -24.96 6.59 13.42
N LYS A 331 -23.99 7.45 13.76
CA LYS A 331 -22.60 7.33 13.32
C LYS A 331 -21.97 6.02 13.80
N PHE A 332 -21.01 5.50 13.04
CA PHE A 332 -20.30 4.28 13.39
C PHE A 332 -19.00 4.59 14.11
N VAL A 333 -18.66 3.78 15.11
CA VAL A 333 -17.28 3.63 15.60
C VAL A 333 -16.70 2.41 14.88
N ASN A 334 -15.62 2.62 14.14
CA ASN A 334 -14.96 1.60 13.32
C ASN A 334 -13.49 1.45 13.73
N GLY A 335 -12.92 0.31 13.37
CA GLY A 335 -11.50 0.07 13.44
C GLY A 335 -11.14 -1.23 12.74
N ALA A 336 -9.88 -1.62 12.88
CA ALA A 336 -9.34 -2.88 12.41
C ALA A 336 -8.53 -3.54 13.52
N LEU A 337 -8.37 -4.85 13.44
CA LEU A 337 -7.48 -5.59 14.34
C LEU A 337 -6.66 -6.61 13.55
N LYS A 338 -5.47 -6.88 14.08
CA LYS A 338 -4.54 -7.89 13.62
C LYS A 338 -4.73 -9.12 14.50
N LEU A 339 -5.12 -10.24 13.91
CA LEU A 339 -5.47 -11.49 14.58
C LEU A 339 -4.50 -12.59 14.13
N GLN A 340 -4.04 -13.40 15.08
CA GLN A 340 -3.41 -14.69 14.82
C GLN A 340 -4.43 -15.80 15.02
N THR A 341 -4.51 -16.77 14.12
CA THR A 341 -5.44 -17.91 14.28
C THR A 341 -4.97 -19.18 13.57
N SER A 342 -5.36 -20.34 14.11
CA SER A 342 -5.17 -21.66 13.47
C SER A 342 -6.37 -22.12 12.64
N LEU A 343 -7.47 -21.36 12.63
CA LEU A 343 -8.71 -21.70 11.92
C LEU A 343 -8.52 -21.58 10.40
N SER A 344 -9.42 -22.17 9.61
CA SER A 344 -9.54 -21.86 8.18
C SER A 344 -10.32 -20.55 7.96
N PRO A 345 -10.22 -19.88 6.79
CA PRO A 345 -11.01 -18.69 6.50
C PRO A 345 -12.52 -18.89 6.66
N GLN A 346 -13.05 -20.06 6.25
CA GLN A 346 -14.46 -20.40 6.38
C GLN A 346 -14.85 -20.67 7.84
N ASP A 347 -14.01 -21.35 8.62
CA ASP A 347 -14.27 -21.61 10.04
C ASP A 347 -14.22 -20.32 10.85
N LEU A 348 -13.25 -19.45 10.56
CA LEU A 348 -13.17 -18.13 11.18
C LEU A 348 -14.43 -17.32 10.86
N LEU A 349 -14.86 -17.24 9.60
CA LEU A 349 -16.10 -16.55 9.23
C LEU A 349 -17.31 -17.06 10.01
N LYS A 350 -17.41 -18.38 10.23
CA LYS A 350 -18.47 -18.98 11.04
C LYS A 350 -18.39 -18.51 12.49
N LYS A 351 -17.20 -18.52 13.10
CA LYS A 351 -16.97 -18.02 14.47
C LYS A 351 -17.28 -16.54 14.62
N LEU A 352 -16.92 -15.71 13.65
CA LEU A 352 -17.27 -14.29 13.66
C LEU A 352 -18.79 -14.10 13.68
N LYS A 353 -19.54 -14.85 12.86
CA LYS A 353 -21.01 -14.81 12.89
C LYS A 353 -21.57 -15.28 14.23
N GLU A 354 -21.04 -16.35 14.82
CA GLU A 354 -21.45 -16.81 16.16
C GLU A 354 -21.29 -15.66 17.20
N ILE A 355 -20.18 -14.92 17.18
CA ILE A 355 -19.97 -13.76 18.07
C ILE A 355 -21.00 -12.65 17.82
N GLU A 356 -21.26 -12.31 16.55
CA GLU A 356 -22.22 -11.26 16.20
C GLU A 356 -23.65 -11.58 16.65
N TYR A 357 -24.14 -12.79 16.34
CA TYR A 357 -25.54 -13.18 16.57
C TYR A 357 -25.79 -13.68 17.99
N ASP A 358 -24.95 -14.58 18.49
CA ASP A 358 -25.24 -15.32 19.73
C ASP A 358 -24.78 -14.56 20.97
N LEU A 359 -23.66 -13.83 20.89
CA LEU A 359 -23.07 -13.14 22.03
C LEU A 359 -23.56 -11.69 22.14
N LEU A 360 -23.58 -10.96 21.02
CA LEU A 360 -23.84 -9.52 20.98
C LEU A 360 -25.20 -9.16 20.35
N GLY A 361 -26.03 -10.18 20.12
CA GLY A 361 -27.46 -10.02 19.80
C GLY A 361 -27.76 -9.27 18.51
N ARG A 362 -26.89 -9.35 17.49
CA ARG A 362 -27.11 -8.70 16.20
C ARG A 362 -28.40 -9.21 15.55
N VAL A 363 -29.33 -8.30 15.23
CA VAL A 363 -30.54 -8.62 14.45
C VAL A 363 -30.46 -7.96 13.09
N LYS A 364 -30.23 -8.75 12.03
CA LYS A 364 -30.15 -8.24 10.65
C LYS A 364 -31.54 -8.00 10.07
N LEU A 365 -32.12 -6.83 10.33
CA LEU A 365 -33.43 -6.41 9.79
C LEU A 365 -33.32 -5.76 8.40
N ILE A 366 -32.26 -4.99 8.15
CA ILE A 366 -32.03 -4.21 6.93
C ILE A 366 -30.57 -4.36 6.51
N GLU A 367 -30.30 -4.51 5.22
CA GLU A 367 -28.93 -4.55 4.68
C GLU A 367 -28.22 -3.21 4.90
N ASN A 368 -27.00 -3.23 5.43
CA ASN A 368 -26.22 -2.05 5.81
C ASN A 368 -26.88 -1.12 6.88
N GLY A 369 -27.89 -1.61 7.59
CA GLY A 369 -28.57 -0.88 8.67
C GLY A 369 -27.81 -0.83 10.00
N PRO A 370 -28.48 -0.34 11.06
CA PRO A 370 -27.92 -0.27 12.41
C PRO A 370 -27.58 -1.65 12.98
N ARG A 371 -26.46 -1.77 13.70
CA ARG A 371 -25.94 -3.02 14.25
C ARG A 371 -25.17 -2.79 15.55
N SER A 372 -25.21 -3.76 16.46
CA SER A 372 -24.44 -3.77 17.71
C SER A 372 -22.96 -4.00 17.43
N ILE A 373 -22.65 -4.90 16.50
CA ILE A 373 -21.29 -5.16 16.01
C ILE A 373 -21.34 -5.73 14.58
N ASP A 374 -20.26 -5.54 13.83
CA ASP A 374 -19.95 -6.15 12.53
C ASP A 374 -18.49 -6.57 12.57
N LEU A 375 -18.16 -7.78 12.10
CA LEU A 375 -16.80 -8.31 12.02
C LEU A 375 -16.56 -8.86 10.61
N ASP A 376 -15.78 -8.14 9.80
CA ASP A 376 -15.48 -8.50 8.42
C ASP A 376 -14.01 -8.93 8.27
N ILE A 377 -13.76 -10.05 7.60
CA ILE A 377 -12.40 -10.46 7.21
C ILE A 377 -11.93 -9.56 6.07
N LEU A 378 -10.87 -8.77 6.30
CA LEU A 378 -10.26 -7.91 5.29
C LEU A 378 -9.19 -8.65 4.49
N LEU A 379 -8.21 -9.21 5.19
CA LEU A 379 -7.04 -9.89 4.64
C LEU A 379 -6.79 -11.17 5.42
N TYR A 380 -6.24 -12.17 4.74
CA TYR A 380 -5.93 -13.48 5.32
C TYR A 380 -4.64 -13.99 4.68
N ASP A 381 -3.51 -13.85 5.37
CA ASP A 381 -2.17 -13.99 4.80
C ASP A 381 -2.09 -13.28 3.42
N ASP A 382 -1.57 -13.98 2.41
CA ASP A 382 -1.54 -13.55 1.01
C ASP A 382 -2.67 -14.20 0.16
N LEU A 383 -3.70 -14.76 0.81
CA LEU A 383 -4.76 -15.49 0.11
C LEU A 383 -5.65 -14.57 -0.74
N VAL A 384 -6.04 -15.09 -1.89
CA VAL A 384 -7.09 -14.52 -2.75
C VAL A 384 -8.20 -15.56 -2.88
N ILE A 385 -9.32 -15.31 -2.21
CA ILE A 385 -10.50 -16.20 -2.20
C ILE A 385 -11.65 -15.46 -2.86
N ASN A 386 -12.34 -16.14 -3.78
CA ASN A 386 -13.54 -15.62 -4.44
C ASN A 386 -14.63 -16.71 -4.46
N GLU A 387 -15.18 -16.99 -3.28
CA GLU A 387 -16.27 -17.93 -3.11
C GLU A 387 -17.60 -17.15 -2.89
N PRO A 388 -18.77 -17.75 -3.20
CA PRO A 388 -20.06 -17.07 -3.02
C PRO A 388 -20.32 -16.54 -1.61
N ASN A 389 -19.70 -17.15 -0.60
CA ASN A 389 -19.91 -16.83 0.81
C ASN A 389 -18.74 -16.07 1.46
N LEU A 390 -17.59 -15.96 0.78
CA LEU A 390 -16.38 -15.34 1.32
C LEU A 390 -15.49 -14.81 0.19
N ILE A 391 -15.14 -13.53 0.26
CA ILE A 391 -14.22 -12.88 -0.69
C ILE A 391 -13.09 -12.24 0.11
N ILE A 392 -11.84 -12.61 -0.21
CA ILE A 392 -10.61 -12.09 0.40
C ILE A 392 -9.64 -11.70 -0.73
N PRO A 393 -9.01 -10.51 -0.72
CA PRO A 393 -9.32 -9.38 0.16
C PRO A 393 -10.77 -8.91 0.04
N HIS A 394 -11.28 -8.29 1.11
CA HIS A 394 -12.66 -7.83 1.13
C HIS A 394 -12.96 -6.83 -0.01
N ILE A 395 -13.90 -7.18 -0.89
CA ILE A 395 -14.16 -6.48 -2.17
C ILE A 395 -14.40 -4.97 -2.03
N ARG A 396 -14.99 -4.52 -0.93
CA ARG A 396 -15.36 -3.10 -0.71
C ARG A 396 -14.35 -2.32 0.12
N MET A 397 -13.22 -2.92 0.51
CA MET A 397 -12.26 -2.23 1.39
C MET A 397 -11.71 -0.97 0.74
N ILE A 398 -11.41 -1.02 -0.57
CA ILE A 398 -10.84 0.10 -1.33
C ILE A 398 -11.81 1.27 -1.58
N GLU A 399 -13.09 1.13 -1.21
CA GLU A 399 -14.10 2.17 -1.34
C GLU A 399 -14.34 2.94 -0.02
N ARG A 400 -13.75 2.48 1.08
CA ARG A 400 -14.17 2.86 2.45
C ARG A 400 -12.99 3.40 3.26
N THR A 401 -13.00 4.70 3.56
CA THR A 401 -11.98 5.32 4.41
C THR A 401 -11.99 4.73 5.82
N PHE A 402 -13.17 4.47 6.40
CA PHE A 402 -13.32 3.85 7.73
C PHE A 402 -12.85 2.38 7.80
N VAL A 403 -12.46 1.77 6.67
CA VAL A 403 -11.78 0.46 6.61
C VAL A 403 -10.29 0.65 6.36
N LEU A 404 -9.92 1.41 5.32
CA LEU A 404 -8.52 1.57 4.92
C LEU A 404 -7.69 2.39 5.92
N GLN A 405 -8.25 3.43 6.52
CA GLN A 405 -7.53 4.25 7.51
C GLN A 405 -7.04 3.40 8.70
N PRO A 406 -7.93 2.69 9.43
CA PRO A 406 -7.47 1.82 10.52
C PRO A 406 -6.62 0.64 10.05
N LEU A 407 -6.87 0.08 8.86
CA LEU A 407 -6.01 -0.98 8.31
C LEU A 407 -4.58 -0.48 8.08
N CYS A 408 -4.41 0.71 7.49
CA CYS A 408 -3.11 1.33 7.22
C CYS A 408 -2.31 1.67 8.50
N GLU A 409 -2.93 1.67 9.69
CA GLU A 409 -2.20 1.74 10.95
C GLU A 409 -1.52 0.40 11.32
N LEU A 410 -1.93 -0.72 10.71
CA LEU A 410 -1.52 -2.09 11.04
C LEU A 410 -0.69 -2.80 9.96
N ILE A 411 -0.61 -2.20 8.76
CA ILE A 411 0.14 -2.74 7.61
C ILE A 411 1.14 -1.70 7.11
N SER A 412 2.22 -2.14 6.47
CA SER A 412 3.29 -1.30 5.97
C SER A 412 2.87 -0.47 4.74
N PRO A 413 3.45 0.73 4.52
CA PRO A 413 3.34 1.46 3.26
C PRO A 413 3.79 0.68 2.02
N GLN A 414 4.58 -0.39 2.19
CA GLN A 414 5.01 -1.27 1.11
C GLN A 414 4.03 -2.42 0.83
N ASP A 415 3.05 -2.67 1.70
CA ASP A 415 2.11 -3.78 1.51
C ASP A 415 1.16 -3.48 0.36
N ILE A 416 1.08 -4.44 -0.57
CA ILE A 416 0.39 -4.28 -1.85
C ILE A 416 -0.93 -5.07 -1.83
N HIS A 417 -2.00 -4.44 -2.33
CA HIS A 417 -3.26 -5.14 -2.55
C HIS A 417 -3.09 -6.21 -3.66
N PRO A 418 -3.38 -7.50 -3.40
CA PRO A 418 -3.04 -8.58 -4.34
C PRO A 418 -3.79 -8.49 -5.69
N VAL A 419 -5.03 -7.99 -5.67
CA VAL A 419 -5.82 -7.76 -6.90
C VAL A 419 -5.37 -6.53 -7.69
N THR A 420 -5.27 -5.36 -7.06
CA THR A 420 -4.96 -4.10 -7.77
C THR A 420 -3.46 -3.89 -8.00
N ALA A 421 -2.59 -4.66 -7.32
CA ALA A 421 -1.14 -4.48 -7.33
C ALA A 421 -0.66 -3.07 -6.94
N GLU A 422 -1.44 -2.33 -6.16
CA GLU A 422 -1.11 -1.00 -5.65
C GLU A 422 -1.02 -1.02 -4.11
N PRO A 423 -0.11 -0.25 -3.47
CA PRO A 423 -0.05 -0.16 -2.02
C PRO A 423 -1.36 0.30 -1.39
N TYR A 424 -1.76 -0.31 -0.27
CA TYR A 424 -3.00 0.07 0.44
C TYR A 424 -3.01 1.55 0.86
N HIS A 425 -1.85 2.09 1.22
CA HIS A 425 -1.67 3.49 1.58
C HIS A 425 -1.96 4.44 0.41
N ASN A 426 -1.69 4.02 -0.83
CA ASN A 426 -2.02 4.83 -2.00
C ASN A 426 -3.54 4.84 -2.24
N HIS A 427 -4.23 3.70 -2.08
CA HIS A 427 -5.70 3.66 -2.14
C HIS A 427 -6.33 4.61 -1.12
N LEU A 428 -5.83 4.60 0.12
CA LEU A 428 -6.28 5.53 1.16
C LEU A 428 -6.07 6.99 0.76
N ALA A 429 -4.88 7.33 0.24
CA ALA A 429 -4.58 8.68 -0.23
C ALA A 429 -5.45 9.10 -1.43
N GLN A 430 -5.80 8.18 -2.33
CA GLN A 430 -6.71 8.42 -3.44
C GLN A 430 -8.14 8.69 -2.95
N LEU A 431 -8.63 7.92 -1.95
CA LEU A 431 -9.95 8.14 -1.36
C LEU A 431 -10.08 9.54 -0.76
N TYR A 432 -9.08 10.01 -0.02
CA TYR A 432 -9.12 11.37 0.55
C TYR A 432 -9.02 12.48 -0.51
N LYS A 433 -8.42 12.22 -1.67
CA LYS A 433 -8.38 13.16 -2.80
C LYS A 433 -9.66 13.13 -3.65
N SER A 434 -10.39 12.03 -3.62
CA SER A 434 -11.61 11.84 -4.42
C SER A 434 -12.78 12.66 -3.86
N SER A 435 -13.70 13.09 -4.74
CA SER A 435 -14.94 13.72 -4.33
C SER A 435 -15.88 12.70 -3.69
N VAL A 436 -16.46 13.05 -2.54
CA VAL A 436 -17.45 12.21 -1.85
C VAL A 436 -18.72 12.10 -2.70
N ASP A 437 -19.16 10.87 -2.97
CA ASP A 437 -20.48 10.61 -3.54
C ASP A 437 -21.55 10.81 -2.44
N HIS A 438 -22.13 12.01 -2.41
CA HIS A 438 -23.14 12.38 -1.42
C HIS A 438 -24.44 11.55 -1.47
N THR A 439 -24.64 10.74 -2.52
CA THR A 439 -25.74 9.77 -2.55
C THR A 439 -25.45 8.54 -1.68
N LYS A 440 -24.17 8.25 -1.43
CA LYS A 440 -23.71 7.10 -0.64
C LYS A 440 -23.19 7.46 0.73
N GLN A 441 -22.57 8.63 0.92
CA GLN A 441 -22.03 9.03 2.23
C GLN A 441 -22.01 10.55 2.36
N LYS A 442 -22.27 11.07 3.56
CA LYS A 442 -22.20 12.52 3.79
C LYS A 442 -20.77 13.06 3.74
N SER A 443 -19.82 12.33 4.34
CA SER A 443 -18.41 12.68 4.42
C SER A 443 -17.57 11.40 4.50
N ASN A 444 -16.39 11.42 3.88
CA ASN A 444 -15.37 10.37 4.01
C ASN A 444 -14.32 10.68 5.10
N LEU A 445 -14.43 11.83 5.78
CA LEU A 445 -13.56 12.22 6.89
C LEU A 445 -13.90 11.43 8.15
N LEU A 446 -12.88 11.19 8.97
CA LEU A 446 -12.96 10.38 10.17
C LEU A 446 -12.48 11.19 11.39
N GLN A 447 -13.09 10.95 12.54
CA GLN A 447 -12.60 11.47 13.81
C GLN A 447 -11.99 10.33 14.63
N THR A 448 -10.71 10.44 14.98
CA THR A 448 -10.07 9.51 15.92
C THR A 448 -10.70 9.68 17.30
N LEU A 449 -10.98 8.57 17.97
CA LEU A 449 -11.61 8.52 19.28
C LEU A 449 -10.67 7.88 20.32
N VAL A 450 -10.44 8.57 21.43
CA VAL A 450 -9.79 8.03 22.63
C VAL A 450 -10.85 7.92 23.73
N PRO A 451 -11.35 6.71 24.02
CA PRO A 451 -12.43 6.52 24.96
C PRO A 451 -11.94 6.59 26.41
N PHE A 452 -12.68 7.25 27.29
CA PHE A 452 -12.46 7.13 28.73
C PHE A 452 -13.26 5.96 29.29
N HIS A 453 -12.84 4.76 28.91
CA HIS A 453 -13.34 3.54 29.52
C HIS A 453 -12.54 3.26 30.79
N ASN A 454 -13.20 3.32 31.94
CA ASN A 454 -12.61 2.92 33.21
C ASN A 454 -13.50 1.83 33.82
N LYS A 455 -12.97 0.61 33.88
CA LYS A 455 -13.63 -0.57 34.44
C LYS A 455 -14.16 -0.38 35.87
N TYR A 456 -13.57 0.56 36.62
CA TYR A 456 -13.94 0.87 38.01
C TYR A 456 -14.86 2.11 38.13
N SER A 457 -15.04 2.88 37.06
CA SER A 457 -15.74 4.16 37.10
C SER A 457 -17.25 4.01 36.98
N LYS A 458 -17.97 4.81 37.76
CA LYS A 458 -19.44 4.99 37.67
C LYS A 458 -19.82 6.30 36.96
N TYR A 459 -18.83 7.04 36.47
CA TYR A 459 -19.01 8.34 35.82
C TYR A 459 -19.29 8.15 34.34
N ASP A 460 -19.93 9.16 33.75
CA ASP A 460 -20.31 9.17 32.34
C ASP A 460 -19.11 8.82 31.43
N GLN A 461 -19.24 7.70 30.73
CA GLN A 461 -18.24 7.17 29.80
C GLN A 461 -18.37 7.77 28.40
N SER A 462 -19.33 8.67 28.16
CA SER A 462 -19.47 9.39 26.88
C SER A 462 -18.44 10.52 26.69
N ARG A 463 -17.55 10.75 27.67
CA ARG A 463 -16.59 11.88 27.71
C ARG A 463 -15.38 11.75 26.75
N ASN A 464 -15.49 11.00 25.66
CA ASN A 464 -14.36 10.65 24.80
C ASN A 464 -13.60 11.86 24.25
N LEU A 465 -12.28 11.73 24.08
CA LEU A 465 -11.51 12.70 23.30
C LEU A 465 -11.62 12.37 21.81
N THR A 466 -11.93 13.38 21.01
CA THR A 466 -12.03 13.27 19.56
C THR A 466 -10.99 14.16 18.90
N PHE A 467 -10.27 13.60 17.93
CA PHE A 467 -9.23 14.28 17.16
C PHE A 467 -9.46 14.11 15.66
N ASP A 468 -8.91 15.02 14.87
CA ASP A 468 -8.92 14.93 13.40
C ASP A 468 -7.48 14.92 12.91
N LEU A 469 -7.07 13.78 12.35
CA LEU A 469 -5.73 13.56 11.81
C LEU A 469 -5.49 14.33 10.51
N LEU A 470 -6.49 14.39 9.62
CA LEU A 470 -6.29 14.82 8.24
C LEU A 470 -6.40 16.33 8.12
N THR A 471 -7.45 16.93 8.69
CA THR A 471 -7.70 18.37 8.56
C THR A 471 -7.18 19.16 9.75
N ASN A 472 -6.88 18.49 10.87
CA ASN A 472 -6.48 19.13 12.13
C ASN A 472 -7.47 20.21 12.61
N SER A 473 -8.75 20.08 12.27
CA SER A 473 -9.82 21.05 12.61
C SER A 473 -10.43 20.85 13.99
N HIS A 474 -9.95 19.89 14.77
CA HIS A 474 -10.44 19.64 16.13
C HIS A 474 -9.88 20.67 17.12
N LYS A 475 -10.67 21.04 18.13
CA LYS A 475 -10.24 21.97 19.19
C LYS A 475 -9.03 21.44 19.95
N THR A 476 -8.00 22.26 20.15
CA THR A 476 -6.84 21.89 20.97
C THR A 476 -7.26 21.73 22.42
N ARG A 477 -6.89 20.60 23.03
CA ARG A 477 -7.24 20.28 24.42
C ARG A 477 -6.23 20.87 25.40
N ILE A 478 -6.72 21.43 26.49
CA ILE A 478 -5.88 22.03 27.54
C ILE A 478 -5.82 21.08 28.73
N MET A 479 -4.59 20.65 29.04
CA MET A 479 -4.27 19.88 30.22
C MET A 479 -3.63 20.79 31.29
N GLY A 480 -4.36 21.07 32.36
CA GLY A 480 -3.93 21.92 33.48
C GLY A 480 -3.11 21.14 34.51
N ILE A 481 -1.93 21.63 34.87
CA ILE A 481 -1.02 20.99 35.82
C ILE A 481 -1.42 21.32 37.27
N LEU A 482 -1.78 20.32 38.05
CA LEU A 482 -2.02 20.42 39.49
C LEU A 482 -0.90 19.68 40.26
N ASN A 483 0.16 20.40 40.60
CA ASN A 483 1.23 19.86 41.42
C ASN A 483 0.79 19.75 42.88
N THR A 484 1.11 18.63 43.54
CA THR A 484 0.75 18.32 44.94
C THR A 484 1.98 18.13 45.84
N THR A 485 3.15 18.61 45.40
CA THR A 485 4.43 18.47 46.10
C THR A 485 4.64 19.53 47.19
N PRO A 486 5.37 19.24 48.30
CA PRO A 486 5.47 20.10 49.49
C PRO A 486 5.98 21.53 49.23
N ASP A 487 6.85 21.71 48.23
CA ASP A 487 7.36 23.03 47.83
C ASP A 487 6.25 24.01 47.38
N SER A 488 5.02 23.51 47.18
CA SER A 488 3.81 24.27 46.84
C SER A 488 2.82 24.44 48.01
N PHE A 489 3.04 23.80 49.16
CA PHE A 489 2.04 23.66 50.25
C PHE A 489 2.63 23.86 51.66
N SER A 490 3.62 24.74 51.82
CA SER A 490 4.49 24.82 53.02
C SER A 490 3.84 25.07 54.39
N ASP A 491 2.52 25.23 54.55
CA ASP A 491 1.95 25.76 55.81
C ASP A 491 0.69 25.06 56.40
N GLY A 492 0.28 23.86 55.95
CA GLY A 492 -0.89 23.18 56.55
C GLY A 492 -0.86 21.66 56.43
N GLY A 493 -1.30 20.94 57.47
CA GLY A 493 -1.31 19.46 57.50
C GLY A 493 -2.13 18.79 56.38
N LYS A 494 -2.22 17.45 56.38
CA LYS A 494 -2.82 16.63 55.29
C LYS A 494 -4.19 17.10 54.76
N ASN A 495 -5.05 17.68 55.60
CA ASN A 495 -6.37 18.19 55.17
C ASN A 495 -6.27 19.54 54.44
N ALA A 496 -5.34 20.41 54.85
CA ALA A 496 -5.14 21.70 54.21
C ALA A 496 -4.59 21.56 52.78
N SER A 497 -3.77 20.55 52.51
CA SER A 497 -3.26 20.27 51.16
C SER A 497 -4.38 19.83 50.20
N VAL A 498 -5.36 19.06 50.67
CA VAL A 498 -6.51 18.65 49.84
C VAL A 498 -7.42 19.83 49.54
N GLU A 499 -7.76 20.64 50.54
CA GLU A 499 -8.61 21.83 50.35
C GLU A 499 -8.01 22.83 49.35
N VAL A 500 -6.69 23.08 49.43
CA VAL A 500 -5.98 23.94 48.48
C VAL A 500 -6.00 23.33 47.07
N ALA A 501 -5.77 22.02 46.94
CA ALA A 501 -5.82 21.35 45.64
C ALA A 501 -7.22 21.43 45.00
N ILE A 502 -8.28 21.22 45.78
CA ILE A 502 -9.68 21.38 45.31
C ILE A 502 -9.94 22.81 44.86
N LYS A 503 -9.50 23.81 45.62
CA LYS A 503 -9.64 25.22 45.24
C LYS A 503 -8.96 25.52 43.91
N ASN A 504 -7.74 25.03 43.71
CA ASN A 504 -7.00 25.21 42.46
C ASN A 504 -7.67 24.47 41.29
N ALA A 505 -8.16 23.25 41.52
CA ALA A 505 -8.90 22.49 40.53
C ALA A 505 -10.19 23.22 40.11
N LEU A 506 -10.94 23.80 41.05
CA LEU A 506 -12.10 24.64 40.76
C LEU A 506 -11.75 25.86 39.91
N GLN A 507 -10.62 26.51 40.17
CA GLN A 507 -10.15 27.63 39.35
C GLN A 507 -9.87 27.19 37.91
N MET A 508 -9.19 26.06 37.71
CA MET A 508 -8.91 25.51 36.37
C MET A 508 -10.18 25.13 35.62
N VAL A 509 -11.15 24.50 36.31
CA VAL A 509 -12.45 24.15 35.74
C VAL A 509 -13.23 25.40 35.31
N ASN A 510 -13.27 26.43 36.16
CA ASN A 510 -13.91 27.70 35.83
C ASN A 510 -13.21 28.45 34.67
N ALA A 511 -11.89 28.25 34.50
CA ALA A 511 -11.13 28.75 33.36
C ALA A 511 -11.33 27.92 32.07
N GLY A 512 -12.04 26.79 32.15
CA GLY A 512 -12.36 25.93 31.02
C GLY A 512 -11.23 24.97 30.63
N VAL A 513 -10.55 24.38 31.62
CA VAL A 513 -9.64 23.25 31.43
C VAL A 513 -10.37 22.03 30.87
N ASP A 514 -9.74 21.27 29.98
CA ASP A 514 -10.31 20.01 29.46
C ASP A 514 -9.88 18.81 30.35
N ILE A 515 -8.62 18.81 30.80
CA ILE A 515 -8.01 17.72 31.60
C ILE A 515 -7.23 18.32 32.77
N ILE A 516 -7.40 17.80 33.98
CA ILE A 516 -6.54 18.15 35.14
C ILE A 516 -5.52 17.04 35.34
N ASP A 517 -4.24 17.38 35.31
CA ASP A 517 -3.14 16.44 35.51
C ASP A 517 -2.51 16.62 36.89
N ILE A 518 -2.71 15.61 37.75
CA ILE A 518 -2.34 15.64 39.16
C ILE A 518 -0.99 14.93 39.34
N GLY A 519 0.02 15.66 39.82
CA GLY A 519 1.36 15.12 40.04
C GLY A 519 1.80 15.16 41.50
N GLY A 520 2.16 14.00 42.04
CA GLY A 520 2.69 13.83 43.42
C GLY A 520 4.21 13.86 43.51
N VAL A 521 4.90 13.75 42.37
CA VAL A 521 6.36 13.64 42.26
C VAL A 521 6.90 14.78 41.40
N SER A 522 7.96 15.44 41.87
CA SER A 522 8.71 16.37 41.02
C SER A 522 9.55 15.56 40.03
N THR A 523 9.36 15.84 38.75
CA THR A 523 10.16 15.28 37.65
C THR A 523 11.25 16.24 37.16
N ARG A 524 11.54 17.29 37.95
CA ARG A 524 12.59 18.27 37.67
C ARG A 524 13.98 17.61 37.80
N PRO A 525 14.97 17.98 36.96
CA PRO A 525 16.32 17.44 37.09
C PRO A 525 16.91 17.65 38.50
N GLY A 526 17.33 16.56 39.15
CA GLY A 526 17.96 16.58 40.48
C GLY A 526 17.02 16.65 41.68
N SER A 527 15.69 16.50 41.51
CA SER A 527 14.77 16.38 42.65
C SER A 527 14.76 14.96 43.23
N VAL A 528 14.73 14.86 44.56
CA VAL A 528 14.62 13.58 45.27
C VAL A 528 13.18 13.05 45.15
N ALA A 529 13.02 11.84 44.63
CA ALA A 529 11.71 11.20 44.52
C ALA A 529 11.17 10.84 45.93
N PRO A 530 9.88 11.11 46.22
CA PRO A 530 9.27 10.70 47.47
C PRO A 530 9.13 9.17 47.53
N SER A 531 8.81 8.64 48.72
CA SER A 531 8.39 7.24 48.82
C SER A 531 7.07 7.00 48.07
N GLU A 532 6.80 5.75 47.70
CA GLU A 532 5.54 5.41 47.04
C GLU A 532 4.32 5.74 47.91
N GLU A 533 4.38 5.44 49.22
CA GLU A 533 3.34 5.77 50.17
C GLU A 533 3.10 7.28 50.26
N GLU A 534 4.16 8.07 50.19
CA GLU A 534 4.06 9.53 50.20
C GLU A 534 3.44 10.08 48.92
N GLU A 535 3.80 9.54 47.75
CA GLU A 535 3.13 9.88 46.48
C GLU A 535 1.65 9.51 46.53
N TRP A 536 1.31 8.32 47.02
CA TRP A 536 -0.07 7.87 47.21
C TRP A 536 -0.87 8.86 48.06
N ASN A 537 -0.32 9.28 49.21
CA ASN A 537 -0.95 10.24 50.13
C ASN A 537 -1.17 11.63 49.48
N ARG A 538 -0.35 11.99 48.48
CA ARG A 538 -0.45 13.27 47.78
C ARG A 538 -1.47 13.24 46.64
N VAL A 539 -1.72 12.09 46.04
CA VAL A 539 -2.52 11.98 44.81
C VAL A 539 -3.91 11.42 45.10
N VAL A 540 -4.01 10.21 45.65
CA VAL A 540 -5.26 9.44 45.70
C VAL A 540 -6.37 10.14 46.49
N PRO A 541 -6.11 10.74 47.68
CA PRO A 541 -7.14 11.48 48.41
C PRO A 541 -7.70 12.69 47.64
N ILE A 542 -6.89 13.34 46.79
CA ILE A 542 -7.33 14.48 45.98
C ILE A 542 -8.26 14.01 44.87
N VAL A 543 -7.96 12.90 44.20
CA VAL A 543 -8.84 12.30 43.20
C VAL A 543 -10.21 11.99 43.81
N GLN A 544 -10.22 11.34 44.99
CA GLN A 544 -11.46 11.02 45.71
C GLN A 544 -12.25 12.28 46.09
N ALA A 545 -11.56 13.33 46.54
CA ALA A 545 -12.17 14.60 46.91
C ALA A 545 -12.76 15.34 45.70
N ILE A 546 -12.08 15.33 44.54
CA ILE A 546 -12.59 15.92 43.28
C ILE A 546 -13.86 15.19 42.85
N ARG A 547 -13.83 13.85 42.85
CA ARG A 547 -14.96 13.00 42.42
C ARG A 547 -16.17 13.07 43.33
N SER A 548 -15.94 13.25 44.64
CA SER A 548 -17.01 13.36 45.65
C SER A 548 -17.50 14.79 45.85
N HIS A 549 -16.97 15.77 45.12
CA HIS A 549 -17.33 17.16 45.30
C HIS A 549 -18.75 17.45 44.78
N GLU A 550 -19.46 18.36 45.43
CA GLU A 550 -20.82 18.77 45.06
C GLU A 550 -20.90 19.58 43.75
N ASN A 551 -19.76 19.99 43.17
CA ASN A 551 -19.74 20.82 41.96
C ASN A 551 -19.70 19.90 40.73
N PRO A 552 -20.75 19.87 39.89
CA PRO A 552 -20.82 18.95 38.76
C PRO A 552 -19.70 19.15 37.73
N LEU A 553 -19.21 20.38 37.54
CA LEU A 553 -18.12 20.64 36.59
C LEU A 553 -16.82 20.02 37.08
N LEU A 554 -16.54 20.12 38.39
CA LEU A 554 -15.36 19.51 38.99
C LEU A 554 -15.50 17.98 39.05
N GLN A 555 -16.68 17.47 39.39
CA GLN A 555 -16.93 16.03 39.45
C GLN A 555 -16.74 15.34 38.09
N ASN A 556 -17.11 16.00 36.98
CA ASN A 556 -17.07 15.42 35.64
C ASN A 556 -15.82 15.76 34.82
N VAL A 557 -14.89 16.57 35.36
CA VAL A 557 -13.63 16.90 34.67
C VAL A 557 -12.81 15.64 34.40
N VAL A 558 -12.06 15.60 33.30
CA VAL A 558 -11.13 14.49 33.05
C VAL A 558 -9.95 14.61 34.00
N ILE A 559 -9.64 13.54 34.72
CA ILE A 559 -8.52 13.49 35.68
C ILE A 559 -7.41 12.61 35.13
N SER A 560 -6.25 13.21 34.91
CA SER A 560 -4.98 12.57 34.57
C SER A 560 -4.09 12.48 35.81
N ILE A 561 -3.27 11.43 35.90
CA ILE A 561 -2.31 11.23 36.98
C ILE A 561 -0.90 11.16 36.40
N ASP A 562 -0.06 12.12 36.77
CA ASP A 562 1.38 12.18 36.42
C ASP A 562 2.16 11.25 37.36
N THR A 563 2.24 9.97 36.99
CA THR A 563 2.96 8.94 37.74
C THR A 563 3.58 7.90 36.81
N TYR A 564 4.76 7.43 37.19
CA TYR A 564 5.46 6.31 36.55
C TYR A 564 5.36 5.01 37.35
N ARG A 565 4.55 4.97 38.43
CA ARG A 565 4.40 3.81 39.31
C ARG A 565 3.06 3.12 39.07
N SER A 566 3.10 1.85 38.71
CA SER A 566 1.92 1.03 38.41
C SER A 566 0.93 0.95 39.58
N HIS A 567 1.42 0.84 40.81
CA HIS A 567 0.57 0.80 42.01
C HIS A 567 -0.19 2.11 42.23
N ILE A 568 0.47 3.28 42.06
CA ILE A 568 -0.18 4.59 42.18
C ILE A 568 -1.19 4.80 41.05
N ALA A 569 -0.84 4.40 39.83
CA ALA A 569 -1.77 4.42 38.70
C ALA A 569 -3.05 3.62 39.01
N LEU A 570 -2.90 2.35 39.42
CA LEU A 570 -4.02 1.47 39.74
C LEU A 570 -4.93 2.04 40.85
N GLU A 571 -4.34 2.49 41.96
CA GLU A 571 -5.11 3.03 43.08
C GLU A 571 -5.80 4.35 42.72
N SER A 572 -5.18 5.17 41.87
CA SER A 572 -5.80 6.41 41.37
C SER A 572 -6.95 6.13 40.40
N ILE A 573 -6.82 5.13 39.54
CA ILE A 573 -7.91 4.69 38.64
C ILE A 573 -9.11 4.19 39.44
N LYS A 574 -8.87 3.37 40.48
CA LYS A 574 -9.92 2.92 41.42
C LYS A 574 -10.58 4.08 42.15
N ALA A 575 -9.83 5.13 42.47
CA ALA A 575 -10.35 6.36 43.05
C ALA A 575 -11.14 7.24 42.05
N GLY A 576 -11.06 6.95 40.76
CA GLY A 576 -11.81 7.62 39.70
C GLY A 576 -10.96 8.47 38.75
N ALA A 577 -9.65 8.25 38.64
CA ALA A 577 -8.86 8.82 37.55
C ALA A 577 -9.31 8.26 36.19
N ASP A 578 -9.17 9.06 35.13
CA ASP A 578 -9.60 8.72 33.76
C ASP A 578 -8.42 8.43 32.83
N LEU A 579 -7.21 8.92 33.14
CA LEU A 579 -6.02 8.89 32.26
C LEU A 579 -4.76 8.72 33.13
N ILE A 580 -3.77 7.99 32.63
CA ILE A 580 -2.43 7.94 33.24
C ILE A 580 -1.42 8.64 32.34
N ASN A 581 -0.63 9.54 32.92
CA ASN A 581 0.45 10.25 32.26
C ASN A 581 1.79 9.74 32.80
N ASP A 582 2.48 8.88 32.05
CA ASP A 582 3.77 8.33 32.46
C ASP A 582 4.91 8.97 31.66
N ILE A 583 5.65 9.85 32.35
CA ILE A 583 6.83 10.52 31.81
C ILE A 583 7.97 9.57 31.39
N SER A 584 7.92 8.31 31.81
CA SER A 584 8.90 7.28 31.48
C SER A 584 8.47 6.41 30.30
N GLY A 585 7.18 6.43 29.93
CA GLY A 585 6.63 5.55 28.90
C GLY A 585 6.81 4.07 29.24
N GLY A 586 6.62 3.67 30.50
CA GLY A 586 6.76 2.29 30.99
C GLY A 586 8.19 1.85 31.28
N LEU A 587 9.18 2.75 31.22
CA LEU A 587 10.59 2.41 31.46
C LEU A 587 10.93 2.25 32.95
N TYR A 588 10.20 2.91 33.85
CA TYR A 588 10.54 2.90 35.28
C TYR A 588 9.82 1.82 36.08
N ASP A 589 8.71 1.28 35.55
CA ASP A 589 7.94 0.20 36.18
C ASP A 589 7.38 -0.74 35.10
N GLU A 590 7.89 -1.98 35.10
CA GLU A 590 7.54 -3.00 34.10
C GLU A 590 6.06 -3.41 34.15
N LYS A 591 5.37 -3.17 35.27
CA LYS A 591 3.93 -3.51 35.45
C LYS A 591 3.00 -2.41 34.95
N MET A 592 3.51 -1.26 34.53
CA MET A 592 2.66 -0.14 34.11
C MET A 592 1.71 -0.57 32.99
N PHE A 593 2.23 -1.22 31.95
CA PHE A 593 1.40 -1.64 30.82
C PHE A 593 0.35 -2.70 31.17
N ASP A 594 0.65 -3.61 32.10
CA ASP A 594 -0.34 -4.58 32.61
C ASP A 594 -1.53 -3.87 33.26
N VAL A 595 -1.26 -2.85 34.08
CA VAL A 595 -2.30 -2.04 34.72
C VAL A 595 -3.14 -1.30 33.67
N ILE A 596 -2.54 -0.71 32.65
CA ILE A 596 -3.25 0.00 31.58
C ILE A 596 -4.11 -0.97 30.75
N ALA A 597 -3.59 -2.16 30.44
CA ALA A 597 -4.33 -3.18 29.72
C ALA A 597 -5.54 -3.70 30.53
N GLU A 598 -5.36 -3.93 31.84
CA GLU A 598 -6.44 -4.42 32.71
C GLU A 598 -7.54 -3.38 32.95
N THR A 599 -7.15 -2.12 33.11
CA THR A 599 -8.07 -1.04 33.50
C THR A 599 -8.81 -0.42 32.32
N GLY A 600 -8.23 -0.49 31.12
CA GLY A 600 -8.80 0.07 29.88
C GLY A 600 -8.67 1.58 29.73
N VAL A 601 -8.06 2.28 30.70
CA VAL A 601 -7.94 3.74 30.66
C VAL A 601 -6.93 4.19 29.60
N PRO A 602 -7.10 5.38 29.01
CA PRO A 602 -6.06 6.01 28.20
C PRO A 602 -4.72 6.17 28.94
N TYR A 603 -3.64 6.24 28.16
CA TYR A 603 -2.26 6.31 28.63
C TYR A 603 -1.42 7.25 27.78
N ILE A 604 -0.75 8.21 28.41
CA ILE A 604 0.21 9.09 27.75
C ILE A 604 1.59 8.43 27.81
N LEU A 605 2.07 8.02 26.64
CA LEU A 605 3.37 7.42 26.43
C LEU A 605 4.38 8.54 26.10
N ASN A 606 5.15 8.94 27.11
CA ASN A 606 6.15 9.99 26.98
C ASN A 606 7.53 9.44 26.55
N HIS A 607 8.24 10.18 25.72
CA HIS A 607 9.62 9.87 25.35
C HIS A 607 10.62 10.48 26.34
N THR A 608 11.43 9.62 26.97
CA THR A 608 12.59 10.01 27.76
C THR A 608 13.75 9.04 27.57
N ARG A 609 14.93 9.41 28.07
CA ARG A 609 16.10 8.53 28.21
C ARG A 609 16.71 8.69 29.59
N GLY A 610 17.05 7.57 30.22
CA GLY A 610 17.57 7.54 31.59
C GLY A 610 16.54 8.01 32.62
N THR A 611 17.01 8.59 33.70
CA THR A 611 16.25 9.05 34.88
C THR A 611 16.33 10.58 35.02
N PRO A 612 15.51 11.23 35.88
CA PRO A 612 15.64 12.67 36.13
C PRO A 612 17.07 13.14 36.48
N ASP A 613 17.88 12.27 37.09
CA ASP A 613 19.28 12.55 37.45
C ASP A 613 20.27 12.40 36.28
N THR A 614 19.94 11.58 35.28
CA THR A 614 20.87 11.19 34.21
C THR A 614 20.47 11.72 32.83
N MET A 615 19.19 12.03 32.62
CA MET A 615 18.61 12.39 31.33
C MET A 615 19.31 13.58 30.65
N SER A 616 19.82 14.55 31.43
CA SER A 616 20.51 15.72 30.86
C SER A 616 21.78 15.38 30.08
N LYS A 617 22.37 14.19 30.31
CA LYS A 617 23.58 13.69 29.65
C LYS A 617 23.26 12.81 28.42
N LEU A 618 22.02 12.39 28.24
CA LEU A 618 21.59 11.41 27.22
C LEU A 618 20.89 12.06 26.02
N ASN A 619 21.34 13.25 25.63
CA ASN A 619 20.72 14.09 24.60
C ASN A 619 21.35 13.93 23.19
N GLN A 620 22.10 12.86 22.96
CA GLN A 620 22.70 12.56 21.65
C GLN A 620 21.78 11.60 20.87
N TYR A 621 21.22 12.06 19.77
CA TYR A 621 20.32 11.27 18.92
C TYR A 621 21.00 11.05 17.58
N GLU A 622 21.03 9.80 17.14
CA GLU A 622 21.75 9.35 15.94
C GLU A 622 20.78 8.79 14.91
N GLU A 623 21.24 8.78 13.65
CA GLU A 623 20.50 8.15 12.56
C GLU A 623 20.33 6.64 12.80
N ASN A 624 19.34 6.06 12.13
CA ASN A 624 19.17 4.62 12.15
C ASN A 624 20.37 3.95 11.47
N SER A 625 21.14 3.16 12.22
CA SER A 625 22.21 2.32 11.69
C SER A 625 21.76 0.89 11.39
N ASN A 626 20.51 0.53 11.74
CA ASN A 626 19.98 -0.80 11.50
C ASN A 626 19.36 -0.90 10.10
N GLU A 627 20.05 -1.60 9.20
CA GLU A 627 19.61 -1.83 7.81
C GLU A 627 18.33 -2.68 7.70
N SER A 628 17.96 -3.44 8.75
CA SER A 628 16.71 -4.21 8.76
C SER A 628 15.47 -3.35 9.03
N VAL A 629 15.64 -2.11 9.48
CA VAL A 629 14.54 -1.20 9.82
C VAL A 629 14.36 -0.17 8.72
N THR A 630 13.22 -0.24 8.03
CA THR A 630 12.81 0.79 7.06
C THR A 630 11.94 1.82 7.76
N GLU A 631 12.31 3.11 7.68
CA GLU A 631 11.56 4.21 8.28
C GLU A 631 10.77 4.97 7.20
N TYR A 632 9.51 5.29 7.49
CA TYR A 632 8.62 6.08 6.63
C TYR A 632 8.22 7.36 7.37
N ALA A 633 8.48 8.50 6.76
CA ALA A 633 8.04 9.79 7.26
C ALA A 633 7.76 10.72 6.08
N HIS A 634 6.59 11.37 6.09
CA HIS A 634 6.19 12.30 5.05
C HIS A 634 5.82 13.64 5.70
N PRO A 635 6.81 14.45 6.07
CA PRO A 635 6.55 15.70 6.75
C PRO A 635 5.74 16.63 5.83
N SER A 636 4.57 17.08 6.31
CA SER A 636 3.78 18.11 5.64
C SER A 636 4.47 19.48 5.65
N ILE A 637 5.39 19.69 6.60
CA ILE A 637 6.20 20.90 6.75
C ILE A 637 7.67 20.51 6.65
N PRO A 638 8.46 21.10 5.73
CA PRO A 638 9.89 20.80 5.59
C PRO A 638 10.65 21.00 6.91
N VAL A 639 11.47 20.02 7.27
CA VAL A 639 12.38 20.06 8.41
C VAL A 639 13.82 20.03 7.92
N SER A 640 14.76 20.56 8.72
CA SER A 640 16.18 20.44 8.39
C SER A 640 16.64 18.99 8.56
N GLU A 641 17.65 18.55 7.80
CA GLU A 641 18.20 17.19 7.87
C GLU A 641 18.59 16.81 9.31
N HIS A 642 19.26 17.71 10.03
CA HIS A 642 19.62 17.48 11.43
C HIS A 642 18.42 17.34 12.38
N ASP A 643 17.35 18.14 12.17
CA ASP A 643 16.13 18.00 12.94
C ASP A 643 15.41 16.69 12.59
N GLU A 644 15.44 16.27 11.32
CA GLU A 644 14.84 15.02 10.85
C GLU A 644 15.47 13.79 11.53
N THR A 645 16.80 13.73 11.63
CA THR A 645 17.52 12.68 12.37
C THR A 645 17.01 12.55 13.81
N LEU A 646 16.92 13.68 14.52
CA LEU A 646 16.41 13.74 15.90
C LEU A 646 14.97 13.23 15.98
N LEU A 647 14.09 13.73 15.11
CA LEU A 647 12.66 13.42 15.13
C LEU A 647 12.41 11.95 14.83
N LYS A 648 13.13 11.37 13.84
CA LYS A 648 13.07 9.93 13.54
C LYS A 648 13.59 9.09 14.69
N ALA A 649 14.69 9.47 15.33
CA ALA A 649 15.21 8.74 16.49
C ALA A 649 14.23 8.72 17.67
N ILE A 650 13.61 9.86 17.99
CA ILE A 650 12.57 9.95 19.02
C ILE A 650 11.36 9.08 18.64
N SER A 651 10.90 9.18 17.38
CA SER A 651 9.73 8.44 16.90
C SER A 651 9.98 6.93 16.91
N ARG A 652 11.18 6.48 16.53
CA ARG A 652 11.60 5.08 16.60
C ARG A 652 11.57 4.55 18.02
N GLU A 653 12.09 5.31 18.98
CA GLU A 653 12.07 4.93 20.40
C GLU A 653 10.65 4.92 20.99
N LEU A 654 9.78 5.85 20.57
CA LEU A 654 8.36 5.83 20.90
C LEU A 654 7.67 4.58 20.34
N VAL A 655 7.96 4.20 19.09
CA VAL A 655 7.40 2.99 18.48
C VAL A 655 7.82 1.73 19.25
N VAL A 656 9.06 1.65 19.72
CA VAL A 656 9.52 0.52 20.56
C VAL A 656 8.69 0.40 21.83
N GLN A 657 8.48 1.50 22.57
CA GLN A 657 7.66 1.46 23.79
C GLN A 657 6.18 1.24 23.49
N TYR A 658 5.66 1.81 22.41
CA TYR A 658 4.31 1.57 21.92
C TYR A 658 4.08 0.07 21.66
N LYS A 659 4.98 -0.59 20.94
CA LYS A 659 4.90 -2.03 20.66
C LYS A 659 4.98 -2.87 21.92
N LYS A 660 5.81 -2.48 22.89
CA LYS A 660 5.84 -3.10 24.21
C LYS A 660 4.50 -2.94 24.95
N ALA A 661 3.85 -1.79 24.87
CA ALA A 661 2.52 -1.61 25.46
C ALA A 661 1.48 -2.54 24.81
N ILE A 662 1.48 -2.62 23.47
CA ILE A 662 0.58 -3.52 22.71
C ILE A 662 0.79 -4.98 23.10
N SER A 663 2.04 -5.44 23.26
CA SER A 663 2.33 -6.84 23.61
C SER A 663 1.85 -7.24 25.01
N HIS A 664 1.66 -6.26 25.91
CA HIS A 664 1.03 -6.43 27.21
C HIS A 664 -0.51 -6.32 27.17
N GLY A 665 -1.10 -6.14 25.99
CA GLY A 665 -2.56 -6.11 25.78
C GLY A 665 -3.18 -4.71 25.76
N VAL A 666 -2.37 -3.64 25.91
CA VAL A 666 -2.84 -2.26 25.74
C VAL A 666 -3.37 -2.08 24.32
N LYS A 667 -4.52 -1.44 24.17
CA LYS A 667 -5.12 -1.17 22.86
C LYS A 667 -4.57 0.14 22.31
N ARG A 668 -4.37 0.20 20.99
CA ARG A 668 -3.81 1.39 20.34
C ARG A 668 -4.61 2.66 20.63
N TRP A 669 -5.95 2.58 20.65
CA TRP A 669 -6.82 3.72 20.95
C TRP A 669 -6.70 4.27 22.39
N GLN A 670 -5.99 3.58 23.29
CA GLN A 670 -5.67 4.09 24.62
C GLN A 670 -4.45 5.02 24.59
N ILE A 671 -3.60 4.94 23.57
CA ILE A 671 -2.30 5.62 23.58
C ILE A 671 -2.42 7.06 23.08
N ILE A 672 -1.86 7.98 23.87
CA ILE A 672 -1.52 9.35 23.47
C ILE A 672 0.01 9.45 23.52
N THR A 673 0.65 10.06 22.54
CA THR A 673 2.11 10.18 22.50
C THR A 673 2.58 11.54 22.99
N ASP A 674 3.72 11.60 23.69
CA ASP A 674 4.40 12.85 24.03
C ASP A 674 5.90 12.71 23.67
N PRO A 675 6.44 13.52 22.75
CA PRO A 675 7.87 13.47 22.39
C PRO A 675 8.81 13.97 23.50
N GLY A 676 8.27 14.41 24.64
CA GLY A 676 9.00 14.63 25.88
C GLY A 676 9.84 15.90 25.86
N ILE A 677 9.19 17.06 25.70
CA ILE A 677 9.88 18.36 25.76
C ILE A 677 10.59 18.51 27.12
N GLY A 678 11.91 18.69 27.08
CA GLY A 678 12.78 18.86 28.24
C GLY A 678 13.26 17.56 28.89
N PHE A 679 12.88 16.38 28.39
CA PHE A 679 13.28 15.07 28.92
C PHE A 679 14.37 14.46 28.05
N ALA A 680 15.64 14.56 28.46
CA ALA A 680 16.80 14.19 27.66
C ALA A 680 16.97 14.98 26.33
N LYS A 681 16.53 16.24 26.30
CA LYS A 681 16.68 17.14 25.14
C LYS A 681 17.28 18.48 25.54
N ASN A 682 18.16 19.00 24.69
CA ASN A 682 18.71 20.35 24.81
C ASN A 682 17.76 21.41 24.21
N LEU A 683 18.13 22.70 24.34
CA LEU A 683 17.32 23.82 23.85
C LEU A 683 16.95 23.68 22.36
N LYS A 684 17.93 23.40 21.49
CA LYS A 684 17.70 23.32 20.04
C LYS A 684 16.77 22.15 19.70
N GLN A 685 16.97 21.01 20.36
CA GLN A 685 16.15 19.81 20.19
C GLN A 685 14.70 20.03 20.64
N ASN A 686 14.47 20.75 21.75
CA ASN A 686 13.10 21.10 22.16
C ASN A 686 12.37 21.93 21.10
N LEU A 687 13.06 22.88 20.47
CA LEU A 687 12.50 23.67 19.38
C LEU A 687 12.26 22.83 18.12
N ALA A 688 13.16 21.89 17.82
CA ALA A 688 13.04 20.96 16.70
C ALA A 688 11.82 20.04 16.86
N ILE A 689 11.57 19.51 18.06
CA ILE A 689 10.38 18.72 18.37
C ILE A 689 9.09 19.50 18.09
N ILE A 690 9.02 20.76 18.55
CA ILE A 690 7.83 21.60 18.32
C ILE A 690 7.60 21.79 16.81
N ARG A 691 8.63 22.17 16.05
CA ARG A 691 8.51 22.33 14.59
C ARG A 691 8.19 21.02 13.85
N GLY A 692 8.74 19.92 14.34
CA GLY A 692 8.70 18.60 13.74
C GLY A 692 7.53 17.73 14.17
N THR A 693 6.59 18.26 14.96
CA THR A 693 5.40 17.53 15.42
C THR A 693 4.62 16.89 14.26
N PRO A 694 4.41 17.54 13.09
CA PRO A 694 3.74 16.90 11.95
C PRO A 694 4.49 15.68 11.38
N LEU A 695 5.81 15.64 11.48
CA LEU A 695 6.60 14.47 11.08
C LEU A 695 6.34 13.31 12.03
N ILE A 696 6.38 13.55 13.34
CA ILE A 696 6.13 12.52 14.37
C ILE A 696 4.71 11.92 14.18
N LYS A 697 3.70 12.75 13.89
CA LYS A 697 2.32 12.33 13.60
C LYS A 697 2.17 11.45 12.34
N THR A 698 3.18 11.36 11.50
CA THR A 698 3.14 10.56 10.26
C THR A 698 4.23 9.49 10.20
N TYR A 699 5.05 9.38 11.25
CA TYR A 699 6.14 8.43 11.31
C TYR A 699 5.60 7.01 11.45
N SER A 700 6.20 6.10 10.68
CA SER A 700 6.07 4.65 10.86
C SER A 700 7.38 3.96 10.51
N ASN A 701 7.54 2.71 10.92
CA ASN A 701 8.67 1.89 10.53
C ASN A 701 8.25 0.43 10.32
N TYR A 702 9.07 -0.29 9.59
CA TYR A 702 8.96 -1.73 9.43
C TYR A 702 10.29 -2.39 9.78
N ASP A 703 10.28 -3.23 10.80
CA ASP A 703 11.39 -4.09 11.19
C ASP A 703 11.28 -5.42 10.44
N GLN A 704 12.16 -5.63 9.46
CA GLN A 704 12.17 -6.81 8.62
C GLN A 704 12.58 -8.08 9.38
N GLU A 705 13.40 -7.96 10.42
CA GLU A 705 13.88 -9.09 11.21
C GLU A 705 12.75 -9.64 12.10
N ASN A 706 12.04 -8.75 12.78
CA ASN A 706 10.91 -9.10 13.64
C ASN A 706 9.58 -9.20 12.89
N LYS A 707 9.55 -8.86 11.59
CA LYS A 707 8.32 -8.73 10.76
C LYS A 707 7.27 -7.86 11.44
N GLU A 708 7.72 -6.77 12.04
CA GLU A 708 6.90 -5.91 12.87
C GLU A 708 6.78 -4.52 12.25
N PHE A 709 5.54 -4.11 11.97
CA PHE A 709 5.20 -2.76 11.53
C PHE A 709 4.75 -1.92 12.72
N GLY A 710 5.33 -0.74 12.93
CA GLY A 710 4.90 0.21 13.95
C GLY A 710 4.58 1.57 13.36
N SER A 711 3.43 2.14 13.71
CA SER A 711 2.98 3.44 13.20
C SER A 711 2.58 4.37 14.32
N LEU A 712 3.03 5.62 14.30
CA LEU A 712 2.51 6.69 15.15
C LEU A 712 1.37 7.46 14.47
N ALA A 713 1.11 7.19 13.19
CA ALA A 713 0.06 7.87 12.45
C ALA A 713 -1.31 7.60 13.06
N GLY A 714 -2.08 8.66 13.31
CA GLY A 714 -3.39 8.57 13.96
C GLY A 714 -3.37 8.69 15.48
N LEU A 715 -2.21 8.55 16.15
CA LEU A 715 -2.10 8.76 17.60
C LEU A 715 -2.12 10.27 17.92
N PRO A 716 -2.89 10.71 18.93
CA PRO A 716 -2.85 12.09 19.40
C PRO A 716 -1.48 12.42 20.01
N ILE A 717 -1.07 13.68 19.89
CA ILE A 717 0.17 14.21 20.46
C ILE A 717 -0.12 15.24 21.55
N LEU A 718 0.46 15.00 22.74
CA LEU A 718 0.59 15.96 23.82
C LEU A 718 1.93 16.70 23.72
N LEU A 719 1.94 18.02 23.93
CA LEU A 719 3.15 18.80 24.18
C LEU A 719 3.08 19.57 25.50
N GLY A 720 4.11 19.44 26.34
CA GLY A 720 4.24 20.15 27.62
C GLY A 720 5.38 21.18 27.67
N PRO A 721 5.31 22.33 26.95
CA PRO A 721 6.37 23.34 26.96
C PRO A 721 6.35 24.26 28.19
N SER A 722 5.25 24.29 28.94
CA SER A 722 4.96 25.31 29.95
C SER A 722 6.06 25.48 30.99
N ARG A 723 6.52 26.73 31.16
CA ARG A 723 7.55 27.17 32.12
C ARG A 723 8.90 26.43 32.01
N LYS A 724 9.17 25.67 30.94
CA LYS A 724 10.42 24.90 30.76
C LYS A 724 11.65 25.82 30.62
N LYS A 725 12.81 25.30 31.00
CA LYS A 725 14.10 26.04 31.03
C LYS A 725 14.49 26.65 29.67
N PHE A 726 14.18 25.98 28.56
CA PHE A 726 14.55 26.46 27.23
C PHE A 726 13.88 27.81 26.90
N ILE A 727 12.64 28.02 27.37
CA ILE A 727 11.91 29.28 27.22
C ILE A 727 12.65 30.38 27.98
N GLY A 728 12.90 30.17 29.28
CA GLY A 728 13.61 31.15 30.11
C GLY A 728 15.03 31.47 29.65
N THR A 729 15.68 30.52 28.95
CA THR A 729 17.00 30.76 28.34
C THR A 729 16.91 31.71 27.14
N LEU A 730 15.86 31.60 26.33
CA LEU A 730 15.62 32.47 25.17
C LEU A 730 15.13 33.86 25.57
N THR A 731 14.34 33.96 26.63
CA THR A 731 13.69 35.20 27.07
C THR A 731 14.40 35.88 28.23
N ASN A 732 15.46 35.26 28.76
CA ASN A 732 16.20 35.70 29.95
C ASN A 732 15.30 35.78 31.22
N GLU A 733 14.23 34.99 31.27
CA GLU A 733 13.32 34.86 32.42
C GLU A 733 13.82 33.76 33.36
N LYS A 734 14.44 34.15 34.47
CA LYS A 734 15.05 33.21 35.43
C LYS A 734 14.00 32.44 36.21
N ASP A 735 12.96 33.11 36.70
CA ASP A 735 11.86 32.48 37.43
C ASP A 735 10.91 31.76 36.46
N PRO A 736 10.60 30.46 36.66
CA PRO A 736 9.54 29.78 35.92
C PRO A 736 8.18 30.50 35.94
N ALA A 737 7.83 31.20 37.02
CA ALA A 737 6.54 31.89 37.17
C ALA A 737 6.41 33.10 36.23
N ASP A 738 7.52 33.73 35.84
CA ASP A 738 7.50 34.91 34.95
C ASP A 738 7.25 34.53 33.48
N ARG A 739 7.32 33.24 33.12
CA ARG A 739 7.33 32.75 31.73
C ARG A 739 5.95 32.62 31.10
N VAL A 740 4.90 33.24 31.64
CA VAL A 740 3.51 33.02 31.17
C VAL A 740 3.34 33.50 29.72
N LEU A 741 3.74 34.74 29.43
CA LEU A 741 3.65 35.32 28.08
C LEU A 741 4.47 34.50 27.07
N SER A 742 5.70 34.18 27.44
CA SER A 742 6.64 33.38 26.63
C SER A 742 6.11 31.96 26.39
N THR A 743 5.46 31.35 27.39
CA THR A 743 4.76 30.07 27.23
C THR A 743 3.61 30.21 26.24
N GLY A 744 2.82 31.29 26.31
CA GLY A 744 1.76 31.57 25.34
C GLY A 744 2.26 31.59 23.89
N ALA A 745 3.39 32.26 23.62
CA ALA A 745 4.00 32.27 22.28
C ALA A 745 4.40 30.87 21.78
N VAL A 746 4.92 30.03 22.68
CA VAL A 746 5.28 28.65 22.34
C VAL A 746 4.03 27.79 22.11
N ILE A 747 2.99 27.93 22.94
CA ILE A 747 1.73 27.20 22.79
C ILE A 747 1.06 27.54 21.46
N MET A 748 1.05 28.81 21.07
CA MET A 748 0.59 29.25 19.74
C MET A 748 1.31 28.49 18.62
N SER A 749 2.63 28.32 18.74
CA SER A 749 3.42 27.55 17.78
C SER A 749 3.11 26.06 17.83
N CYS A 750 2.92 25.47 19.02
CA CYS A 750 2.50 24.07 19.16
C CYS A 750 1.18 23.79 18.42
N ILE A 751 0.21 24.70 18.51
CA ILE A 751 -1.07 24.59 17.78
C ILE A 751 -0.83 24.65 16.27
N GLY A 752 -0.03 25.62 15.81
CA GLY A 752 0.32 25.77 14.38
C GLY A 752 1.09 24.56 13.82
N TYR A 753 1.85 23.87 14.66
CA TYR A 753 2.52 22.60 14.33
C TYR A 753 1.71 21.35 14.72
N GLN A 754 0.39 21.48 14.82
CA GLN A 754 -0.57 20.38 14.90
C GLN A 754 -0.53 19.54 16.21
N ALA A 755 -0.15 20.15 17.34
CA ALA A 755 -0.35 19.53 18.65
C ALA A 755 -1.84 19.38 18.96
N ASP A 756 -2.23 18.24 19.52
CA ASP A 756 -3.63 17.91 19.83
C ASP A 756 -3.97 18.31 21.28
N ILE A 757 -3.00 18.17 22.18
CA ILE A 757 -3.13 18.51 23.59
C ILE A 757 -1.93 19.38 24.02
N VAL A 758 -2.18 20.41 24.83
CA VAL A 758 -1.12 21.20 25.45
C VAL A 758 -1.20 21.16 26.98
N ARG A 759 -0.07 20.86 27.63
CA ARG A 759 0.04 20.77 29.09
C ARG A 759 0.63 22.05 29.70
N VAL A 760 -0.13 22.71 30.56
CA VAL A 760 0.14 24.08 31.04
C VAL A 760 -0.16 24.33 32.51
N HIS A 761 0.56 25.26 33.12
CA HIS A 761 0.29 25.72 34.50
C HIS A 761 -0.80 26.81 34.53
N ASP A 762 -0.70 27.79 33.63
CA ASP A 762 -1.49 29.03 33.64
C ASP A 762 -2.73 28.90 32.73
N VAL A 763 -3.73 28.15 33.19
CA VAL A 763 -4.90 27.76 32.35
C VAL A 763 -5.69 28.96 31.84
N GLU A 764 -5.94 29.97 32.68
CA GLU A 764 -6.77 31.13 32.31
C GLU A 764 -6.16 31.95 31.18
N GLU A 765 -4.86 32.22 31.27
CA GLU A 765 -4.10 32.95 30.27
C GLU A 765 -3.96 32.12 28.99
N ILE A 766 -3.61 30.83 29.12
CA ILE A 766 -3.41 29.97 27.97
C ILE A 766 -4.73 29.67 27.25
N LYS A 767 -5.88 29.67 27.92
CA LYS A 767 -7.18 29.51 27.26
C LYS A 767 -7.39 30.56 26.16
N LYS A 768 -6.97 31.80 26.40
CA LYS A 768 -7.05 32.92 25.45
C LYS A 768 -6.11 32.69 24.26
N VAL A 769 -4.91 32.19 24.52
CA VAL A 769 -3.93 31.83 23.47
C VAL A 769 -4.47 30.68 22.61
N VAL A 770 -5.00 29.63 23.22
CA VAL A 770 -5.57 28.49 22.50
C VAL A 770 -6.76 28.89 21.65
N ALA A 771 -7.66 29.74 22.15
CA ALA A 771 -8.78 30.25 21.35
C ALA A 771 -8.30 30.99 20.09
N ILE A 772 -7.27 31.83 20.21
CA ILE A 772 -6.68 32.55 19.07
C ILE A 772 -5.94 31.58 18.13
N GLY A 773 -5.20 30.61 18.67
CA GLY A 773 -4.46 29.62 17.89
C GLY A 773 -5.37 28.70 17.10
N ASP A 774 -6.43 28.19 17.72
CA ASP A 774 -7.44 27.37 17.08
C ASP A 774 -8.18 28.18 15.99
N ALA A 775 -8.50 29.46 16.23
CA ALA A 775 -9.09 30.31 15.20
C ALA A 775 -8.16 30.55 14.00
N LEU A 776 -6.85 30.71 14.23
CA LEU A 776 -5.87 31.01 13.18
C LEU A 776 -5.40 29.78 12.38
N TYR A 777 -5.25 28.63 13.04
CA TYR A 777 -4.66 27.44 12.42
C TYR A 777 -5.66 26.34 12.14
N LYS A 778 -6.87 26.42 12.70
CA LYS A 778 -7.91 25.37 12.62
C LYS A 778 -9.27 25.89 12.19
N ASP A 779 -9.40 27.20 11.89
CA ASP A 779 -10.64 27.88 11.50
C ASP A 779 -11.81 27.71 12.50
N LEU A 780 -11.48 27.60 13.81
CA LEU A 780 -12.47 27.49 14.89
C LEU A 780 -12.74 28.86 15.53
N ILE A 781 -13.85 29.51 15.14
CA ILE A 781 -14.25 30.86 15.60
C ILE A 781 -15.18 30.80 16.82
#